data_AF-A0A257KRZ1-F1
#
_entry.id   AF-A0A257KRZ1-F1
#
_cell.length_a   1.000
_cell.length_b   1.000
_cell.length_c   1.000
_cell.angle_alpha   90.00
_cell.angle_beta   90.00
_cell.angle_gamma   90.00
#
_symmetry.space_group_name_H-M   'P 1'
#
loop_
_entity.id
_entity.type
_entity.pdbx_description
1 polymer ?
#
loop_
_entity_poly.entity_id
_entity_poly.type
_entity_poly.pdbx_seq_one_letter_code
_entity_poly.pdbx_strand_id
1 'polypeptide(L)'
;MSISTSNTTAQPTSGAPRRRSDVTPFQAALSRYPLDRYTLIPLHRPKDTRTKNGTVRPIGKAPLDKNWTKATYDSAAVIERCERERRNIGVRLQRTQVIIDVDPRNGGDVSYAELFAELGIDEAIFPRVITGSGGLHMYATLPRGVAVLDSLGDEYPGVEFKSKGRQVVAAGSIHPDSGKPYRWDDNYPPLSEAPELPTKLLKLITKPKLSTKLSGGGEFDQQQIADMLDTMDARKFRDQQRWLNILMACHHASNGDARSEFIEWSISDPQYQNDASIIGRRWDSLHRGRADGIKSGTLEMYVRQFGDVSTIPLKAIAADEFDHPDIDSDASLAEYDDMDFDTPANAEEFDFDTPVKLKPMAYDMVELEAMLDYTEDAMAAGGAPLYQTAKRLVHPVRMERASGDNESIRRAAGALTIQDVTPLRLNQYMIEHAKFYLVKKAPNGAAPVRKKHAAPLRLAEHMLARPDKWKIPTLTGIIETPALRRDGSLLADEGYDAASGLLLDMGGVTFPAIPDEPTREDAWAALKFLKLPLAGFPFIADGPKGKSASRSVMLSAMLTALVRRSLPSAPMHGFSAPTPGTGKTLAVQVAAVIATGHEVTAMSQGANAEEDEKRLFSVLMQGDSVVLIDNVTRPIGGNALCTILTEQFWQSRMLGVSRNATVATNVLMTASGNNLVFEGDMTRRALLCRMDAGIENPEGRSFDMNLKQWVPANREKLVAAGLTVLRAFVVAGRPGLHKLSAFGSFEQWSGLVRGALVWLGQPDPCLTRSHIAAEDPVKAELAELLTAIYAARGSEWFSAGELLAINETDDAPGASILDVIESIMPRVNKKILGHYLKSHERQIISGLRIEVTKDTDRKINLYRVAET
;
A
#
# COMPACT_ATOMS: atom_id res chain seq x y z
N MET A 1 72.85 -7.54 46.01
CA MET A 1 72.60 -8.91 46.47
C MET A 1 71.71 -9.58 45.44
N SER A 2 72.26 -10.59 44.78
CA SER A 2 71.71 -11.19 43.55
C SER A 2 71.08 -12.54 43.87
N ILE A 3 69.96 -12.86 43.22
CA ILE A 3 69.26 -14.14 43.32
C ILE A 3 69.49 -14.94 42.04
N SER A 4 69.81 -16.22 42.22
CA SER A 4 69.94 -17.34 41.25
C SER A 4 69.73 -18.61 42.10
N THR A 5 69.05 -19.71 41.74
CA THR A 5 69.19 -20.66 40.60
C THR A 5 68.10 -21.75 40.82
N SER A 6 67.25 -22.12 39.85
CA SER A 6 67.31 -23.25 38.89
C SER A 6 66.76 -24.65 39.32
N ASN A 7 65.86 -25.19 38.47
CA ASN A 7 65.57 -26.60 38.09
C ASN A 7 64.99 -27.57 39.17
N THR A 8 64.08 -28.53 38.93
CA THR A 8 63.94 -29.51 37.82
C THR A 8 62.54 -30.20 37.84
N THR A 9 62.18 -30.78 36.69
CA THR A 9 60.99 -31.53 36.22
C THR A 9 60.43 -32.72 37.04
N ALA A 10 59.11 -32.99 36.89
CA ALA A 10 58.53 -34.35 36.81
C ALA A 10 57.09 -34.37 36.19
N GLN A 11 56.84 -35.35 35.31
CA GLN A 11 55.54 -35.90 34.83
C GLN A 11 55.66 -37.45 34.93
N PRO A 12 54.62 -38.30 34.72
CA PRO A 12 53.18 -38.21 35.03
C PRO A 12 52.64 -39.53 35.71
N THR A 13 51.35 -39.60 36.10
CA THR A 13 50.37 -40.69 35.77
C THR A 13 49.15 -40.80 36.72
N SER A 14 47.98 -40.95 36.08
CA SER A 14 46.74 -41.71 36.41
C SER A 14 45.85 -41.39 37.64
N GLY A 15 44.62 -40.92 37.31
CA GLY A 15 43.24 -41.24 37.81
C GLY A 15 43.00 -41.62 39.27
N ALA A 16 41.96 -41.18 40.00
CA ALA A 16 40.68 -40.50 39.77
C ALA A 16 40.17 -40.01 41.17
N PRO A 17 38.96 -39.41 41.39
CA PRO A 17 37.91 -38.92 40.50
C PRO A 17 37.61 -37.40 40.70
N ARG A 18 37.02 -36.76 39.68
CA ARG A 18 36.55 -35.36 39.76
C ARG A 18 35.39 -35.23 40.75
N ARG A 19 35.51 -34.34 41.73
CA ARG A 19 34.41 -33.90 42.62
C ARG A 19 34.06 -32.43 42.35
N ARG A 20 32.75 -32.21 42.18
CA ARG A 20 31.98 -30.94 42.09
C ARG A 20 32.33 -30.03 40.90
N SER A 21 31.39 -29.99 39.95
CA SER A 21 31.35 -29.09 38.79
C SER A 21 31.21 -27.63 39.23
N ASP A 22 32.20 -26.80 38.89
CA ASP A 22 32.06 -25.34 38.92
C ASP A 22 31.10 -24.92 37.79
N VAL A 23 29.83 -24.72 38.13
CA VAL A 23 28.81 -24.21 37.19
C VAL A 23 29.18 -22.76 36.84
N THR A 24 29.35 -22.44 35.56
CA THR A 24 29.71 -21.08 35.14
C THR A 24 28.55 -20.10 35.40
N PRO A 25 28.79 -18.79 35.61
CA PRO A 25 27.69 -17.81 35.72
C PRO A 25 26.74 -17.82 34.52
N PHE A 26 27.24 -18.20 33.34
CA PHE A 26 26.46 -18.43 32.13
C PHE A 26 25.51 -19.62 32.29
N GLN A 27 26.02 -20.78 32.71
CA GLN A 27 25.20 -21.97 32.98
C GLN A 27 24.23 -21.75 34.14
N ALA A 28 24.64 -21.04 35.20
CA ALA A 28 23.80 -20.73 36.36
C ALA A 28 22.63 -19.81 36.01
N ALA A 29 22.81 -18.87 35.08
CA ALA A 29 21.72 -18.03 34.59
C ALA A 29 20.72 -18.81 33.72
N LEU A 30 21.22 -19.77 32.92
CA LEU A 30 20.43 -20.56 31.98
C LEU A 30 19.65 -21.69 32.67
N SER A 31 20.16 -22.24 33.78
CA SER A 31 19.48 -23.29 34.56
C SER A 31 18.16 -22.83 35.19
N ARG A 32 17.93 -21.51 35.27
CA ARG A 32 16.68 -20.92 35.76
C ARG A 32 15.54 -20.95 34.74
N TYR A 33 15.81 -21.32 33.49
CA TYR A 33 14.77 -21.53 32.48
C TYR A 33 14.20 -22.96 32.58
N PRO A 34 12.90 -23.14 32.86
CA PRO A 34 12.24 -24.45 32.76
C PRO A 34 12.25 -24.91 31.29
N LEU A 35 13.12 -25.86 30.94
CA LEU A 35 13.34 -26.28 29.55
C LEU A 35 12.16 -27.05 28.95
N ASP A 36 11.24 -27.53 29.80
CA ASP A 36 9.93 -28.09 29.44
C ASP A 36 8.96 -27.01 28.94
N ARG A 37 9.14 -25.75 29.36
CA ARG A 37 8.25 -24.63 28.98
C ARG A 37 8.92 -23.65 28.02
N TYR A 38 10.21 -23.40 28.15
CA TYR A 38 10.95 -22.39 27.39
C TYR A 38 11.96 -23.02 26.45
N THR A 39 11.80 -22.74 25.15
CA THR A 39 12.71 -23.22 24.12
C THR A 39 13.87 -22.24 23.95
N LEU A 40 15.10 -22.71 24.12
CA LEU A 40 16.31 -21.93 23.91
C LEU A 40 16.83 -22.11 22.48
N ILE A 41 17.28 -21.01 21.87
CA ILE A 41 17.79 -20.99 20.49
C ILE A 41 19.18 -20.36 20.43
N PRO A 42 20.07 -20.81 19.53
CA PRO A 42 21.38 -20.21 19.36
C PRO A 42 21.29 -18.87 18.64
N LEU A 43 21.95 -17.84 19.18
CA LEU A 43 22.15 -16.56 18.52
C LEU A 43 23.60 -16.43 18.01
N HIS A 44 23.87 -15.35 17.29
CA HIS A 44 25.24 -14.98 16.92
C HIS A 44 26.12 -14.66 18.14
N ARG A 45 27.44 -14.56 17.93
CA ARG A 45 28.36 -14.15 19.00
C ARG A 45 28.12 -12.68 19.36
N PRO A 46 28.39 -12.26 20.61
CA PRO A 46 28.06 -10.90 21.08
C PRO A 46 28.57 -9.77 20.17
N LYS A 47 29.76 -9.91 19.59
CA LYS A 47 30.41 -8.90 18.75
C LYS A 47 30.31 -9.17 17.25
N ASP A 48 29.56 -10.18 16.81
CA ASP A 48 29.36 -10.44 15.39
C ASP A 48 28.64 -9.26 14.72
N THR A 49 29.07 -8.91 13.50
CA THR A 49 28.46 -7.85 12.69
C THR A 49 28.13 -8.36 11.28
N ARG A 50 27.22 -7.67 10.60
CA ARG A 50 26.89 -7.92 9.19
C ARG A 50 26.82 -6.60 8.42
N THR A 51 27.46 -6.58 7.26
CA THR A 51 27.40 -5.44 6.33
C THR A 51 26.30 -5.68 5.29
N LYS A 52 25.37 -4.73 5.15
CA LYS A 52 24.38 -4.72 4.07
C LYS A 52 24.24 -3.29 3.56
N ASN A 53 24.34 -3.09 2.24
CA ASN A 53 24.29 -1.77 1.59
C ASN A 53 25.27 -0.75 2.19
N GLY A 54 26.49 -1.18 2.53
CA GLY A 54 27.52 -0.31 3.11
C GLY A 54 27.35 0.02 4.60
N THR A 55 26.26 -0.42 5.25
CA THR A 55 26.06 -0.22 6.70
C THR A 55 26.45 -1.48 7.48
N VAL A 56 27.34 -1.33 8.47
CA VAL A 56 27.71 -2.38 9.43
C VAL A 56 26.70 -2.38 10.58
N ARG A 57 26.04 -3.51 10.84
CA ARG A 57 25.12 -3.66 11.97
C ARG A 57 25.54 -4.80 12.90
N PRO A 58 25.47 -4.64 14.23
CA PRO A 58 25.67 -5.75 15.15
C PRO A 58 24.56 -6.79 14.99
N ILE A 59 24.93 -8.06 14.92
CA ILE A 59 24.00 -9.18 14.76
C ILE A 59 23.99 -10.12 15.98
N GLY A 60 24.72 -9.82 17.05
CA GLY A 60 24.81 -10.68 18.24
C GLY A 60 23.49 -10.95 18.98
N LYS A 61 22.40 -10.23 18.66
CA LYS A 61 21.03 -10.51 19.16
C LYS A 61 20.16 -11.28 18.16
N ALA A 62 20.65 -11.52 16.95
CA ALA A 62 19.92 -12.20 15.89
C ALA A 62 20.07 -13.73 16.01
N PRO A 63 19.01 -14.51 15.72
CA PRO A 63 19.09 -15.96 15.63
C PRO A 63 20.08 -16.43 14.59
N LEU A 64 20.80 -17.51 14.91
CA LEU A 64 21.82 -18.06 14.03
C LEU A 64 21.21 -18.74 12.79
N ASP A 65 20.10 -19.45 12.98
CA ASP A 65 19.45 -20.24 11.94
C ASP A 65 18.36 -19.44 11.23
N LYS A 66 18.24 -19.55 9.90
CA LYS A 66 17.24 -18.79 9.12
C LYS A 66 15.79 -19.21 9.39
N ASN A 67 15.57 -20.46 9.80
CA ASN A 67 14.27 -21.07 10.09
C ASN A 67 14.02 -21.25 11.60
N TRP A 68 14.70 -20.48 12.45
CA TRP A 68 14.65 -20.59 13.91
C TRP A 68 13.22 -20.55 14.51
N THR A 69 12.26 -19.93 13.82
CA THR A 69 10.85 -19.90 14.25
C THR A 69 10.14 -21.24 14.13
N LYS A 70 10.64 -22.15 13.28
CA LYS A 70 10.03 -23.45 12.97
C LYS A 70 10.93 -24.64 13.28
N ALA A 71 12.24 -24.43 13.47
CA ALA A 71 13.19 -25.50 13.75
C ALA A 71 12.97 -26.12 15.15
N THR A 72 13.20 -27.43 15.28
CA THR A 72 13.21 -28.11 16.58
C THR A 72 14.57 -27.90 17.24
N TYR A 73 14.58 -27.52 18.51
CA TYR A 73 15.79 -27.30 19.29
C TYR A 73 15.75 -28.17 20.54
N ASP A 74 16.83 -28.91 20.77
CA ASP A 74 17.15 -29.43 22.10
C ASP A 74 17.84 -28.32 22.89
N SER A 75 17.11 -27.73 23.85
CA SER A 75 17.61 -26.62 24.65
C SER A 75 18.89 -26.98 25.42
N ALA A 76 19.06 -28.23 25.86
CA ALA A 76 20.27 -28.65 26.57
C ALA A 76 21.48 -28.66 25.63
N ALA A 77 21.32 -29.21 24.43
CA ALA A 77 22.35 -29.18 23.39
C ALA A 77 22.66 -27.75 22.92
N VAL A 78 21.66 -26.86 22.88
CA VAL A 78 21.85 -25.44 22.56
C VAL A 78 22.71 -24.74 23.61
N ILE A 79 22.46 -24.99 24.90
CA ILE A 79 23.27 -24.43 26.00
C ILE A 79 24.73 -24.86 25.85
N GLU A 80 24.99 -26.17 25.72
CA GLU A 80 26.34 -26.72 25.59
C GLU A 80 27.07 -26.12 24.36
N ARG A 81 26.38 -26.06 23.22
CA ARG A 81 26.93 -25.48 21.99
C ARG A 81 27.27 -24.01 22.16
N CYS A 82 26.37 -23.22 22.73
CA CYS A 82 26.56 -21.78 22.84
C CYS A 82 27.65 -21.43 23.85
N GLU A 83 27.79 -22.20 24.94
CA GLU A 83 28.89 -22.03 25.88
C GLU A 83 30.23 -22.34 25.21
N ARG A 84 30.34 -23.48 24.52
CA ARG A 84 31.56 -23.88 23.79
C ARG A 84 31.94 -22.86 22.72
N GLU A 85 30.96 -22.33 21.99
CA GLU A 85 31.18 -21.40 20.87
C GLU A 85 31.18 -19.91 21.27
N ARG A 86 30.99 -19.61 22.57
CA ARG A 86 30.86 -18.25 23.15
C ARG A 86 29.80 -17.40 22.43
N ARG A 87 28.60 -17.96 22.28
CA ARG A 87 27.46 -17.34 21.61
C ARG A 87 26.41 -16.85 22.60
N ASN A 88 25.59 -15.90 22.15
CA ASN A 88 24.37 -15.56 22.87
C ASN A 88 23.29 -16.62 22.66
N ILE A 89 22.35 -16.66 23.60
CA ILE A 89 21.17 -17.53 23.57
C ILE A 89 19.91 -16.67 23.57
N GLY A 90 18.93 -17.09 22.77
CA GLY A 90 17.59 -16.50 22.74
C GLY A 90 16.57 -17.44 23.36
N VAL A 91 15.48 -16.88 23.85
CA VAL A 91 14.28 -17.60 24.28
C VAL A 91 13.23 -17.42 23.18
N ARG A 92 12.86 -18.51 22.52
CA ARG A 92 11.80 -18.52 21.51
C ARG A 92 10.45 -18.60 22.19
N LEU A 93 9.59 -17.62 21.95
CA LEU A 93 8.30 -17.50 22.63
C LEU A 93 7.26 -18.44 22.01
N GLN A 94 6.57 -19.19 22.88
CA GLN A 94 5.52 -20.14 22.54
C GLN A 94 4.11 -19.51 22.61
N ARG A 95 3.07 -20.25 22.18
CA ARG A 95 1.67 -19.77 22.08
C ARG A 95 1.12 -19.18 23.39
N THR A 96 1.62 -19.61 24.55
CA THR A 96 1.16 -19.21 25.89
C THR A 96 2.11 -18.26 26.60
N GLN A 97 3.10 -17.69 25.90
CA GLN A 97 4.12 -16.84 26.51
C GLN A 97 4.05 -15.42 25.95
N VAL A 98 4.20 -14.45 26.83
CA VAL A 98 4.34 -13.04 26.47
C VAL A 98 5.43 -12.39 27.31
N ILE A 99 6.20 -11.51 26.69
CA ILE A 99 7.19 -10.66 27.36
C ILE A 99 6.77 -9.22 27.21
N ILE A 100 6.74 -8.49 28.32
CA ILE A 100 6.68 -7.02 28.31
C ILE A 100 8.14 -6.55 28.26
N ASP A 101 8.55 -6.01 27.11
CA ASP A 101 9.91 -5.53 26.85
C ASP A 101 9.95 -4.01 26.99
N VAL A 102 10.70 -3.53 27.96
CA VAL A 102 10.80 -2.11 28.33
C VAL A 102 12.16 -1.58 27.91
N ASP A 103 12.18 -0.64 26.96
CA ASP A 103 13.40 0.03 26.49
C ASP A 103 13.49 1.48 27.00
N PRO A 104 14.33 1.78 28.01
CA PRO A 104 14.46 3.11 28.59
C PRO A 104 15.01 4.14 27.59
N ARG A 105 15.70 3.71 26.52
CA ARG A 105 16.21 4.64 25.50
C ARG A 105 15.10 5.29 24.69
N ASN A 106 13.93 4.67 24.65
CA ASN A 106 12.76 5.12 23.93
C ASN A 106 11.64 5.57 24.89
N GLY A 107 11.98 5.96 26.12
CA GLY A 107 11.00 6.42 27.12
C GLY A 107 10.21 5.29 27.80
N GLY A 108 10.65 4.05 27.65
CA GLY A 108 9.93 2.89 28.19
C GLY A 108 9.84 2.87 29.70
N ASP A 109 10.85 3.39 30.42
CA ASP A 109 10.91 3.45 31.89
C ASP A 109 9.80 4.31 32.51
N VAL A 110 9.47 5.44 31.88
CA VAL A 110 8.32 6.28 32.27
C VAL A 110 7.01 5.62 31.82
N SER A 111 6.95 5.19 30.56
CA SER A 111 5.71 4.68 29.95
C SER A 111 5.18 3.40 30.59
N TYR A 112 6.05 2.46 30.99
CA TYR A 112 5.59 1.24 31.66
C TYR A 112 5.11 1.53 33.08
N ALA A 113 5.75 2.47 33.79
CA ALA A 113 5.36 2.87 35.13
C ALA A 113 3.99 3.55 35.12
N GLU A 114 3.74 4.43 34.15
CA GLU A 114 2.44 5.07 33.92
C GLU A 114 1.36 4.04 33.58
N LEU A 115 1.62 3.16 32.61
CA LEU A 115 0.69 2.09 32.20
C LEU A 115 0.31 1.18 33.39
N PHE A 116 1.29 0.78 34.20
CA PHE A 116 1.04 -0.10 35.35
C PHE A 116 0.29 0.63 36.46
N ALA A 117 0.62 1.89 36.73
CA ALA A 117 -0.10 2.72 37.69
C ALA A 117 -1.56 2.94 37.27
N GLU A 118 -1.80 3.26 36.00
CA GLU A 118 -3.14 3.48 35.44
C GLU A 118 -4.01 2.22 35.52
N LEU A 119 -3.45 1.07 35.17
CA LEU A 119 -4.17 -0.20 35.23
C LEU A 119 -4.25 -0.78 36.65
N GLY A 120 -3.49 -0.25 37.60
CA GLY A 120 -3.38 -0.76 38.97
C GLY A 120 -2.74 -2.15 39.00
N ILE A 121 -1.67 -2.35 38.22
CA ILE A 121 -0.93 -3.60 38.12
C ILE A 121 0.30 -3.50 39.02
N ASP A 122 0.44 -4.45 39.94
CA ASP A 122 1.65 -4.60 40.73
C ASP A 122 2.76 -5.19 39.86
N GLU A 123 3.86 -4.46 39.68
CA GLU A 123 4.99 -4.93 38.89
C GLU A 123 5.81 -6.04 39.60
N ALA A 124 5.66 -6.18 40.93
CA ALA A 124 6.41 -7.14 41.75
C ALA A 124 6.08 -8.60 41.42
N ILE A 125 4.95 -8.86 40.76
CA ILE A 125 4.49 -10.21 40.43
C ILE A 125 5.23 -10.82 39.23
N PHE A 126 5.95 -10.03 38.43
CA PHE A 126 6.55 -10.51 37.19
C PHE A 126 8.02 -10.91 37.39
N PRO A 127 8.40 -12.16 37.07
CA PRO A 127 9.80 -12.52 36.88
C PRO A 127 10.43 -11.64 35.81
N ARG A 128 11.61 -11.08 36.07
CA ARG A 128 12.24 -10.14 35.14
C ARG A 128 13.73 -10.35 34.92
N VAL A 129 14.16 -10.06 33.70
CA VAL A 129 15.57 -10.00 33.29
C VAL A 129 15.94 -8.54 33.02
N ILE A 130 17.01 -8.08 33.66
CA ILE A 130 17.62 -6.78 33.39
C ILE A 130 18.50 -6.94 32.14
N THR A 131 18.21 -6.14 31.12
CA THR A 131 18.95 -6.13 29.86
C THR A 131 20.30 -5.40 30.02
N GLY A 132 21.26 -5.69 29.15
CA GLY A 132 22.56 -5.01 29.19
C GLY A 132 22.52 -3.50 28.88
N SER A 133 21.39 -2.97 28.40
CA SER A 133 21.16 -1.54 28.15
C SER A 133 20.39 -0.83 29.28
N GLY A 134 19.98 -1.56 30.34
CA GLY A 134 19.22 -1.01 31.47
C GLY A 134 17.69 -1.18 31.37
N GLY A 135 17.18 -1.73 30.28
CA GLY A 135 15.76 -2.09 30.12
C GLY A 135 15.38 -3.42 30.77
N LEU A 136 14.12 -3.82 30.65
CA LEU A 136 13.54 -4.98 31.34
C LEU A 136 12.85 -5.94 30.36
N HIS A 137 13.02 -7.25 30.56
CA HIS A 137 12.12 -8.27 30.03
C HIS A 137 11.29 -8.83 31.18
N MET A 138 9.99 -8.53 31.24
CA MET A 138 9.07 -9.07 32.26
C MET A 138 8.26 -10.23 31.68
N TYR A 139 8.29 -11.38 32.33
CA TYR A 139 7.71 -12.63 31.83
C TYR A 139 6.29 -12.84 32.36
N ALA A 140 5.37 -13.18 31.47
CA ALA A 140 4.01 -13.57 31.82
C ALA A 140 3.51 -14.67 30.87
N THR A 141 2.39 -15.28 31.23
CA THR A 141 1.69 -16.27 30.41
C THR A 141 0.41 -15.69 29.82
N LEU A 142 0.04 -16.17 28.63
CA LEU A 142 -1.21 -15.85 27.97
C LEU A 142 -2.17 -17.03 28.09
N PRO A 143 -3.49 -16.77 28.21
CA PRO A 143 -4.49 -17.80 27.99
C PRO A 143 -4.33 -18.42 26.61
N ARG A 144 -4.66 -19.70 26.48
CA ARG A 144 -4.65 -20.39 25.18
C ARG A 144 -5.56 -19.65 24.19
N GLY A 145 -5.10 -19.48 22.96
CA GLY A 145 -5.88 -18.88 21.87
C GLY A 145 -5.94 -17.33 21.86
N VAL A 146 -5.22 -16.64 22.74
CA VAL A 146 -5.16 -15.17 22.73
C VAL A 146 -4.01 -14.67 21.84
N ALA A 147 -4.35 -13.81 20.88
CA ALA A 147 -3.37 -13.04 20.11
C ALA A 147 -3.30 -11.60 20.63
N VAL A 148 -2.09 -11.07 20.80
CA VAL A 148 -1.86 -9.73 21.37
C VAL A 148 -1.20 -8.78 20.35
N LEU A 149 -1.42 -7.48 20.52
CA LEU A 149 -0.76 -6.38 19.81
C LEU A 149 0.74 -6.38 20.14
N ASP A 150 1.56 -5.84 19.23
CA ASP A 150 3.02 -5.76 19.43
C ASP A 150 3.42 -4.53 20.26
N SER A 151 2.59 -3.48 20.28
CA SER A 151 2.73 -2.24 21.07
C SER A 151 1.36 -1.55 21.20
N LEU A 152 1.27 -0.51 22.03
CA LEU A 152 0.08 0.36 22.15
C LEU A 152 0.24 1.68 21.36
N GLY A 153 1.13 1.72 20.37
CA GLY A 153 1.39 2.92 19.56
C GLY A 153 2.16 4.00 20.32
N ASP A 154 1.99 5.26 19.91
CA ASP A 154 2.73 6.40 20.44
C ASP A 154 2.31 6.80 21.88
N GLU A 155 1.25 6.20 22.42
CA GLU A 155 0.72 6.48 23.77
C GLU A 155 1.65 5.97 24.88
N TYR A 156 2.33 4.84 24.67
CA TYR A 156 3.30 4.26 25.62
C TYR A 156 4.61 3.90 24.90
N PRO A 157 5.42 4.90 24.51
CA PRO A 157 6.64 4.68 23.75
C PRO A 157 7.67 3.85 24.55
N GLY A 158 8.36 2.95 23.85
CA GLY A 158 9.39 2.10 24.46
C GLY A 158 8.87 0.90 25.25
N VAL A 159 7.56 0.59 25.21
CA VAL A 159 6.96 -0.64 25.75
C VAL A 159 6.46 -1.54 24.62
N GLU A 160 7.04 -2.74 24.49
CA GLU A 160 6.67 -3.73 23.47
C GLU A 160 6.13 -5.03 24.11
N PHE A 161 5.17 -5.68 23.44
CA PHE A 161 4.65 -7.00 23.84
C PHE A 161 5.10 -8.06 22.85
N LYS A 162 5.99 -8.95 23.28
CA LYS A 162 6.56 -10.02 22.43
C LYS A 162 5.85 -11.33 22.71
N SER A 163 5.28 -11.94 21.68
CA SER A 163 4.59 -13.23 21.75
C SER A 163 5.06 -14.18 20.63
N LYS A 164 4.30 -15.26 20.34
CA LYS A 164 4.70 -16.29 19.37
C LYS A 164 5.22 -15.71 18.05
N GLY A 165 6.34 -16.26 17.58
CA GLY A 165 7.03 -15.82 16.36
C GLY A 165 8.13 -14.77 16.61
N ARG A 166 8.27 -14.31 17.86
CA ARG A 166 9.37 -13.46 18.34
C ARG A 166 10.30 -14.23 19.29
N GLN A 167 11.42 -13.61 19.64
CA GLN A 167 12.37 -14.09 20.64
C GLN A 167 12.89 -12.93 21.48
N VAL A 168 13.37 -13.24 22.68
CA VAL A 168 14.12 -12.31 23.54
C VAL A 168 15.47 -12.90 23.91
N VAL A 169 16.47 -12.04 24.17
CA VAL A 169 17.80 -12.50 24.58
C VAL A 169 17.74 -13.04 26.01
N ALA A 170 18.28 -14.25 26.22
CA ALA A 170 18.24 -14.96 27.50
C ALA A 170 19.23 -14.38 28.52
N ALA A 171 18.90 -14.49 29.81
CA ALA A 171 19.85 -14.22 30.89
C ALA A 171 21.10 -15.09 30.75
N GLY A 172 22.27 -14.52 31.05
CA GLY A 172 23.60 -15.08 30.78
C GLY A 172 24.22 -14.59 29.46
N SER A 173 23.42 -14.20 28.48
CA SER A 173 23.93 -13.63 27.21
C SER A 173 24.55 -12.25 27.41
N ILE A 174 25.40 -11.82 26.47
CA ILE A 174 26.12 -10.53 26.51
C ILE A 174 25.52 -9.55 25.50
N HIS A 175 25.20 -8.34 25.94
CA HIS A 175 24.72 -7.28 25.07
C HIS A 175 25.83 -6.81 24.11
N PRO A 176 25.59 -6.76 22.78
CA PRO A 176 26.61 -6.41 21.79
C PRO A 176 27.30 -5.07 22.03
N ASP A 177 26.53 -4.03 22.34
CA ASP A 177 27.08 -2.67 22.45
C ASP A 177 27.70 -2.42 23.83
N SER A 178 26.93 -2.59 24.92
CA SER A 178 27.40 -2.30 26.28
C SER A 178 28.36 -3.34 26.86
N GLY A 179 28.42 -4.55 26.31
CA GLY A 179 29.21 -5.67 26.85
C GLY A 179 28.71 -6.20 28.20
N LYS A 180 27.61 -5.66 28.74
CA LYS A 180 27.01 -6.09 30.01
C LYS A 180 26.16 -7.36 29.80
N PRO A 181 26.12 -8.28 30.78
CA PRO A 181 25.28 -9.46 30.70
C PRO A 181 23.80 -9.11 30.89
N TYR A 182 22.93 -9.86 30.21
CA TYR A 182 21.53 -10.00 30.60
C TYR A 182 21.49 -10.81 31.89
N ARG A 183 20.83 -10.31 32.94
CA ARG A 183 20.81 -10.98 34.25
C ARG A 183 19.41 -11.03 34.83
N TRP A 184 19.12 -12.08 35.57
CA TRP A 184 17.92 -12.13 36.39
C TRP A 184 17.94 -11.03 37.45
N ASP A 185 16.78 -10.46 37.74
CA ASP A 185 16.60 -9.64 38.93
C ASP A 185 16.17 -10.53 40.09
N ASP A 186 17.08 -10.75 41.04
CA ASP A 186 16.87 -11.67 42.16
C ASP A 186 15.87 -11.14 43.20
N ASN A 187 15.42 -9.89 43.07
CA ASN A 187 14.39 -9.32 43.94
C ASN A 187 12.96 -9.67 43.51
N TYR A 188 12.80 -10.36 42.38
CA TYR A 188 11.50 -10.69 41.79
C TYR A 188 11.28 -12.21 41.72
N PRO A 189 10.03 -12.67 41.54
CA PRO A 189 9.70 -14.10 41.54
C PRO A 189 10.50 -14.90 40.50
N PRO A 190 10.75 -16.20 40.75
CA PRO A 190 11.39 -17.06 39.76
C PRO A 190 10.51 -17.26 38.53
N LEU A 191 11.13 -17.54 37.38
CA LEU A 191 10.42 -17.73 36.11
C LEU A 191 9.34 -18.84 36.15
N SER A 192 9.50 -19.84 37.02
CA SER A 192 8.52 -20.90 37.26
C SER A 192 7.16 -20.38 37.76
N GLU A 193 7.15 -19.20 38.37
CA GLU A 193 5.99 -18.50 38.93
C GLU A 193 5.49 -17.36 38.03
N ALA A 194 5.88 -17.35 36.75
CA ALA A 194 5.40 -16.34 35.80
C ALA A 194 3.86 -16.28 35.80
N PRO A 195 3.25 -15.12 36.13
CA PRO A 195 1.82 -15.01 36.30
C PRO A 195 1.10 -15.10 34.94
N GLU A 196 -0.19 -15.42 34.96
CA GLU A 196 -1.06 -15.10 33.83
C GLU A 196 -1.17 -13.57 33.70
N LEU A 197 -1.15 -13.06 32.48
CA LEU A 197 -1.17 -11.62 32.23
C LEU A 197 -2.43 -11.01 32.86
N PRO A 198 -2.30 -9.94 33.70
CA PRO A 198 -3.44 -9.34 34.37
C PRO A 198 -4.57 -8.98 33.40
N THR A 199 -5.81 -9.33 33.74
CA THR A 199 -6.99 -9.23 32.85
C THR A 199 -7.15 -7.84 32.22
N LYS A 200 -6.82 -6.76 32.96
CA LYS A 200 -6.90 -5.39 32.46
C LYS A 200 -5.91 -5.13 31.32
N LEU A 201 -4.64 -5.49 31.50
CA LEU A 201 -3.62 -5.37 30.45
C LEU A 201 -3.91 -6.33 29.31
N LEU A 202 -4.33 -7.56 29.61
CA LEU A 202 -4.74 -8.54 28.61
C LEU A 202 -5.85 -7.99 27.70
N LYS A 203 -6.90 -7.37 28.24
CA LYS A 203 -7.98 -6.75 27.45
C LYS A 203 -7.47 -5.63 26.55
N LEU A 204 -6.55 -4.80 27.06
CA LEU A 204 -6.00 -3.65 26.33
C LEU A 204 -5.14 -4.09 25.14
N ILE A 205 -4.36 -5.15 25.29
CA ILE A 205 -3.44 -5.62 24.25
C ILE A 205 -4.00 -6.77 23.41
N THR A 206 -5.14 -7.35 23.77
CA THR A 206 -5.75 -8.43 22.97
C THR A 206 -6.16 -7.86 21.61
N LYS A 207 -5.69 -8.49 20.54
CA LYS A 207 -6.13 -8.14 19.19
C LYS A 207 -7.64 -8.34 19.12
N PRO A 208 -8.42 -7.34 18.68
CA PRO A 208 -9.85 -7.50 18.54
C PRO A 208 -10.12 -8.71 17.66
N LYS A 209 -10.85 -9.70 18.19
CA LYS A 209 -11.46 -10.75 17.37
C LYS A 209 -12.32 -9.99 16.37
N LEU A 210 -12.03 -10.12 15.07
CA LEU A 210 -12.98 -9.68 14.04
C LEU A 210 -14.33 -10.24 14.46
N SER A 211 -15.30 -9.37 14.71
CA SER A 211 -16.61 -9.79 15.15
C SER A 211 -17.21 -10.66 14.05
N THR A 212 -17.35 -11.92 14.42
CA THR A 212 -18.08 -12.98 13.74
C THR A 212 -19.56 -12.59 13.67
N LYS A 213 -19.93 -11.90 12.59
CA LYS A 213 -21.30 -11.92 12.05
C LYS A 213 -21.26 -11.85 10.53
N LEU A 214 -20.63 -12.85 9.92
CA LEU A 214 -20.88 -13.28 8.55
C LEU A 214 -20.77 -14.82 8.56
N SER A 215 -21.71 -15.48 7.90
CA SER A 215 -22.03 -16.91 7.93
C SER A 215 -20.92 -17.85 7.45
N GLY A 216 -20.65 -18.92 8.23
CA GLY A 216 -20.08 -20.21 7.77
C GLY A 216 -18.55 -20.32 7.72
N GLY A 217 -17.95 -21.05 8.67
CA GLY A 217 -16.52 -21.43 8.72
C GLY A 217 -15.76 -20.90 9.95
N GLY A 218 -14.92 -21.74 10.59
CA GLY A 218 -14.06 -21.35 11.72
C GLY A 218 -14.52 -21.75 13.14
N GLU A 219 -15.13 -22.92 13.29
CA GLU A 219 -15.61 -23.43 14.59
C GLU A 219 -14.49 -23.90 15.54
N PHE A 220 -13.35 -24.29 14.97
CA PHE A 220 -12.21 -24.83 15.70
C PHE A 220 -10.96 -24.03 15.38
N ASP A 221 -10.18 -23.68 16.40
CA ASP A 221 -8.90 -23.01 16.18
C ASP A 221 -7.83 -23.99 15.66
N GLN A 222 -6.68 -23.45 15.25
CA GLN A 222 -5.54 -24.25 14.75
C GLN A 222 -5.13 -25.37 15.71
N GLN A 223 -5.21 -25.13 17.01
CA GLN A 223 -4.77 -26.10 18.02
C GLN A 223 -5.77 -27.24 18.15
N GLN A 224 -7.06 -26.93 18.14
CA GLN A 224 -8.12 -27.94 18.22
C GLN A 224 -8.10 -28.88 17.01
N ILE A 225 -7.78 -28.36 15.81
CA ILE A 225 -7.60 -29.20 14.61
C ILE A 225 -6.37 -30.09 14.71
N ALA A 226 -5.24 -29.59 15.23
CA ALA A 226 -4.05 -30.40 15.45
C ALA A 226 -4.31 -31.56 16.41
N ASP A 227 -4.92 -31.26 17.56
CA ASP A 227 -5.23 -32.25 18.59
C ASP A 227 -6.18 -33.34 18.04
N MET A 228 -7.14 -32.97 17.20
CA MET A 228 -8.01 -33.92 16.50
C MET A 228 -7.26 -34.78 15.49
N LEU A 229 -6.40 -34.19 14.65
CA LEU A 229 -5.60 -34.91 13.65
C LEU A 229 -4.61 -35.89 14.29
N ASP A 230 -3.98 -35.52 15.40
CA ASP A 230 -3.00 -36.36 16.12
C ASP A 230 -3.59 -37.66 16.66
N THR A 231 -4.91 -37.70 16.90
CA THR A 231 -5.60 -38.94 17.28
C THR A 231 -5.73 -39.94 16.12
N MET A 232 -5.61 -39.48 14.87
CA MET A 232 -5.87 -40.27 13.66
C MET A 232 -4.57 -40.62 12.91
N ASP A 233 -4.44 -41.87 12.48
CA ASP A 233 -3.29 -42.32 11.68
C ASP A 233 -3.44 -41.91 10.20
N ALA A 234 -2.57 -41.02 9.72
CA ALA A 234 -2.57 -40.52 8.34
C ALA A 234 -2.51 -41.64 7.27
N ARG A 235 -1.91 -42.80 7.58
CA ARG A 235 -1.84 -43.96 6.67
C ARG A 235 -3.22 -44.53 6.31
N LYS A 236 -4.24 -44.29 7.14
CA LYS A 236 -5.63 -44.72 6.89
C LYS A 236 -6.39 -43.80 5.91
N PHE A 237 -5.75 -42.70 5.52
CA PHE A 237 -6.27 -41.67 4.61
C PHE A 237 -5.45 -41.60 3.32
N ARG A 238 -4.81 -42.70 2.88
CA ARG A 238 -4.12 -42.76 1.57
C ARG A 238 -5.07 -42.72 0.38
N ASP A 239 -6.33 -43.09 0.58
CA ASP A 239 -7.38 -42.95 -0.41
C ASP A 239 -7.59 -41.46 -0.74
N GLN A 240 -7.53 -41.11 -2.03
CA GLN A 240 -7.50 -39.72 -2.48
C GLN A 240 -8.77 -38.96 -2.08
N GLN A 241 -9.94 -39.61 -2.14
CA GLN A 241 -11.21 -38.99 -1.79
C GLN A 241 -11.31 -38.77 -0.28
N ARG A 242 -10.95 -39.78 0.52
CA ARG A 242 -10.93 -39.67 1.99
C ARG A 242 -9.94 -38.61 2.48
N TRP A 243 -8.77 -38.54 1.86
CA TRP A 243 -7.76 -37.52 2.14
C TRP A 243 -8.25 -36.10 1.82
N LEU A 244 -8.90 -35.93 0.66
CA LEU A 244 -9.47 -34.65 0.25
C LEU A 244 -10.59 -34.22 1.19
N ASN A 245 -11.39 -35.18 1.66
CA ASN A 245 -12.50 -34.92 2.57
C ASN A 245 -12.02 -34.40 3.93
N ILE A 246 -10.99 -35.03 4.51
CA ILE A 246 -10.41 -34.56 5.78
C ILE A 246 -9.65 -33.23 5.60
N LEU A 247 -8.99 -33.00 4.45
CA LEU A 247 -8.40 -31.70 4.09
C LEU A 247 -9.45 -30.58 4.05
N MET A 248 -10.57 -30.80 3.37
CA MET A 248 -11.67 -29.82 3.28
C MET A 248 -12.36 -29.60 4.64
N ALA A 249 -12.56 -30.66 5.41
CA ALA A 249 -13.15 -30.58 6.76
C ALA A 249 -12.26 -29.76 7.71
N CYS A 250 -10.95 -30.02 7.74
CA CYS A 250 -9.98 -29.25 8.53
C CYS A 250 -9.88 -27.80 8.06
N HIS A 251 -9.92 -27.56 6.74
CA HIS A 251 -9.89 -26.21 6.19
C HIS A 251 -11.15 -25.43 6.55
N HIS A 252 -12.34 -26.02 6.45
CA HIS A 252 -13.59 -25.37 6.84
C HIS A 252 -13.68 -25.16 8.36
N ALA A 253 -13.35 -26.18 9.14
CA ALA A 253 -13.36 -26.13 10.60
C ALA A 253 -12.43 -25.06 11.16
N SER A 254 -11.27 -24.83 10.51
CA SER A 254 -10.30 -23.77 10.89
C SER A 254 -10.42 -22.46 10.14
N ASN A 255 -11.41 -22.29 9.25
CA ASN A 255 -11.46 -21.15 8.32
C ASN A 255 -10.14 -20.93 7.54
N GLY A 256 -9.49 -22.04 7.15
CA GLY A 256 -8.24 -22.07 6.41
C GLY A 256 -6.98 -21.80 7.23
N ASP A 257 -7.09 -21.70 8.56
CA ASP A 257 -5.98 -21.33 9.43
C ASP A 257 -5.13 -22.53 9.89
N ALA A 258 -5.63 -23.78 9.84
CA ALA A 258 -4.90 -24.99 10.28
C ALA A 258 -3.99 -25.61 9.20
N ARG A 259 -3.47 -24.78 8.30
CA ARG A 259 -2.67 -25.21 7.14
C ARG A 259 -1.44 -26.01 7.52
N SER A 260 -0.73 -25.55 8.55
CA SER A 260 0.57 -26.14 8.90
C SER A 260 0.36 -27.48 9.57
N GLU A 261 -0.65 -27.54 10.44
CA GLU A 261 -1.10 -28.69 11.18
C GLU A 261 -1.56 -29.83 10.25
N PHE A 262 -2.35 -29.51 9.21
CA PHE A 262 -2.79 -30.51 8.24
C PHE A 262 -1.67 -31.03 7.34
N ILE A 263 -0.72 -30.17 6.95
CA ILE A 263 0.46 -30.58 6.19
C ILE A 263 1.32 -31.52 7.04
N GLU A 264 1.59 -31.15 8.30
CA GLU A 264 2.39 -31.93 9.23
C GLU A 264 1.80 -33.32 9.47
N TRP A 265 0.48 -33.39 9.70
CA TRP A 265 -0.24 -34.66 9.80
C TRP A 265 -0.14 -35.48 8.50
N SER A 266 -0.35 -34.87 7.33
CA SER A 266 -0.31 -35.59 6.05
C SER A 266 1.07 -36.15 5.70
N ILE A 267 2.16 -35.45 6.05
CA ILE A 267 3.54 -35.89 5.79
C ILE A 267 4.08 -36.85 6.86
N SER A 268 3.33 -37.11 7.93
CA SER A 268 3.66 -38.16 8.90
C SER A 268 3.56 -39.56 8.28
N ASP A 269 2.83 -39.71 7.16
CA ASP A 269 2.88 -40.89 6.32
C ASP A 269 4.20 -40.91 5.52
N PRO A 270 5.06 -41.95 5.69
CA PRO A 270 6.32 -42.06 4.96
C PRO A 270 6.19 -41.97 3.43
N GLN A 271 5.02 -42.32 2.87
CA GLN A 271 4.76 -42.21 1.43
C GLN A 271 4.70 -40.75 0.94
N TYR A 272 4.26 -39.82 1.78
CA TYR A 272 4.04 -38.41 1.44
C TYR A 272 5.01 -37.46 2.15
N GLN A 273 6.04 -37.99 2.81
CA GLN A 273 7.02 -37.23 3.60
C GLN A 273 7.69 -36.05 2.87
N ASN A 274 7.77 -36.09 1.54
CA ASN A 274 8.39 -35.06 0.69
C ASN A 274 7.36 -34.13 0.01
N ASP A 275 6.07 -34.35 0.21
CA ASP A 275 5.00 -33.70 -0.56
C ASP A 275 4.40 -32.48 0.13
N ALA A 276 5.03 -31.96 1.19
CA ALA A 276 4.58 -30.79 1.94
C ALA A 276 4.26 -29.57 1.04
N SER A 277 5.02 -29.38 -0.04
CA SER A 277 4.80 -28.31 -1.02
C SER A 277 3.56 -28.55 -1.91
N ILE A 278 3.26 -29.81 -2.25
CA ILE A 278 2.10 -30.21 -3.04
C ILE A 278 0.84 -30.14 -2.17
N ILE A 279 0.90 -30.67 -0.96
CA ILE A 279 -0.19 -30.66 0.02
C ILE A 279 -0.53 -29.22 0.41
N GLY A 280 0.48 -28.39 0.67
CA GLY A 280 0.28 -26.98 0.97
C GLY A 280 -0.37 -26.21 -0.17
N ARG A 281 0.00 -26.47 -1.44
CA ARG A 281 -0.69 -25.88 -2.60
C ARG A 281 -2.14 -26.33 -2.72
N ARG A 282 -2.45 -27.58 -2.38
CA ARG A 282 -3.83 -28.09 -2.35
C ARG A 282 -4.64 -27.43 -1.24
N TRP A 283 -4.07 -27.27 -0.05
CA TRP A 283 -4.71 -26.50 1.03
C TRP A 283 -4.98 -25.04 0.60
N ASP A 284 -3.99 -24.37 -0.01
CA ASP A 284 -4.09 -22.98 -0.46
C ASP A 284 -5.09 -22.78 -1.62
N SER A 285 -5.49 -23.87 -2.29
CA SER A 285 -6.51 -23.84 -3.35
C SER A 285 -7.94 -23.86 -2.82
N LEU A 286 -8.14 -24.14 -1.52
CA LEU A 286 -9.44 -24.08 -0.87
C LEU A 286 -9.78 -22.64 -0.46
N HIS A 287 -11.05 -22.25 -0.61
CA HIS A 287 -11.51 -20.89 -0.37
C HIS A 287 -12.24 -20.80 0.99
N ARG A 288 -11.93 -19.78 1.78
CA ARG A 288 -12.44 -19.56 3.15
C ARG A 288 -13.94 -19.23 3.26
N GLY A 289 -14.66 -19.12 2.15
CA GLY A 289 -16.05 -18.61 2.12
C GLY A 289 -17.03 -19.37 1.22
N ARG A 290 -16.77 -20.63 0.87
CA ARG A 290 -17.79 -21.47 0.20
C ARG A 290 -18.67 -22.18 1.24
N ALA A 291 -19.99 -22.03 1.13
CA ALA A 291 -20.97 -22.70 1.98
C ALA A 291 -21.31 -24.15 1.55
N ASP A 292 -20.86 -24.59 0.37
CA ASP A 292 -21.21 -25.90 -0.21
C ASP A 292 -20.01 -26.85 -0.26
N GLY A 293 -19.47 -27.15 0.92
CA GLY A 293 -18.38 -28.10 1.09
C GLY A 293 -18.49 -28.85 2.41
N ILE A 294 -17.70 -29.93 2.52
CA ILE A 294 -17.61 -30.78 3.70
C ILE A 294 -17.45 -29.94 4.97
N LYS A 295 -18.44 -30.02 5.86
CA LYS A 295 -18.56 -29.20 7.06
C LYS A 295 -17.70 -29.76 8.19
N SER A 296 -17.54 -28.98 9.27
CA SER A 296 -16.79 -29.35 10.48
C SER A 296 -17.27 -30.67 11.10
N GLY A 297 -18.55 -31.03 10.98
CA GLY A 297 -19.09 -32.31 11.45
C GLY A 297 -18.43 -33.55 10.83
N THR A 298 -17.89 -33.46 9.61
CA THR A 298 -17.16 -34.56 8.98
C THR A 298 -15.79 -34.79 9.61
N LEU A 299 -15.15 -33.74 10.14
CA LEU A 299 -13.93 -33.90 10.93
C LEU A 299 -14.23 -34.64 12.23
N GLU A 300 -15.30 -34.26 12.93
CA GLU A 300 -15.73 -34.95 14.16
C GLU A 300 -16.10 -36.42 13.89
N MET A 301 -16.75 -36.71 12.77
CA MET A 301 -17.04 -38.08 12.32
C MET A 301 -15.75 -38.90 12.16
N TYR A 302 -14.75 -38.37 11.44
CA TYR A 302 -13.49 -39.08 11.23
C TYR A 302 -12.71 -39.29 12.53
N VAL A 303 -12.73 -38.31 13.44
CA VAL A 303 -12.13 -38.45 14.78
C VAL A 303 -12.81 -39.58 15.56
N ARG A 304 -14.15 -39.71 15.51
CA ARG A 304 -14.87 -40.82 16.16
C ARG A 304 -14.60 -42.18 15.52
N GLN A 305 -14.43 -42.20 14.19
CA GLN A 305 -14.28 -43.44 13.44
C GLN A 305 -12.84 -43.98 13.43
N PHE A 306 -11.85 -43.09 13.43
CA PHE A 306 -10.44 -43.45 13.24
C PHE A 306 -9.49 -42.94 14.33
N GLY A 307 -9.96 -42.09 15.25
CA GLY A 307 -9.19 -41.51 16.34
C GLY A 307 -9.52 -42.06 17.74
N ASP A 308 -8.68 -41.73 18.72
CA ASP A 308 -8.91 -42.04 20.14
C ASP A 308 -9.76 -40.95 20.82
N VAL A 309 -11.05 -41.27 21.00
CA VAL A 309 -12.09 -40.35 21.47
C VAL A 309 -12.01 -40.04 22.97
N SER A 310 -11.13 -40.72 23.72
CA SER A 310 -11.04 -40.60 25.19
C SER A 310 -10.47 -39.27 25.71
N THR A 311 -10.00 -38.38 24.82
CA THR A 311 -9.20 -37.19 25.16
C THR A 311 -9.81 -35.85 24.71
N ILE A 312 -10.97 -35.81 24.05
CA ILE A 312 -11.52 -34.59 23.43
C ILE A 312 -12.98 -34.33 23.86
N PRO A 313 -13.36 -33.10 24.29
CA PRO A 313 -14.75 -32.76 24.59
C PRO A 313 -15.54 -32.54 23.29
N LEU A 314 -16.11 -33.62 22.73
CA LEU A 314 -17.01 -33.55 21.57
C LEU A 314 -18.44 -33.16 22.01
N LYS A 315 -19.18 -32.43 21.17
CA LYS A 315 -20.61 -32.15 21.42
C LYS A 315 -21.40 -33.46 21.38
N ALA A 316 -22.38 -33.61 22.28
CA ALA A 316 -23.40 -34.64 22.16
C ALA A 316 -24.24 -34.34 20.92
N ILE A 317 -24.24 -35.25 19.94
CA ILE A 317 -25.06 -35.18 18.73
C ILE A 317 -26.09 -36.29 18.82
N ALA A 318 -27.36 -35.96 18.57
CA ALA A 318 -28.45 -36.94 18.52
C ALA A 318 -28.21 -37.94 17.37
N ALA A 319 -28.65 -39.18 17.55
CA ALA A 319 -28.29 -40.34 16.72
C ALA A 319 -28.83 -40.32 15.27
N ASP A 320 -29.49 -39.24 14.84
CA ASP A 320 -30.33 -39.23 13.63
C ASP A 320 -29.76 -38.40 12.47
N GLU A 321 -28.52 -37.89 12.57
CA GLU A 321 -27.84 -37.10 11.51
C GLU A 321 -26.64 -37.84 10.88
N PHE A 322 -26.81 -39.10 10.47
CA PHE A 322 -25.80 -39.80 9.66
C PHE A 322 -26.45 -40.48 8.47
N ASP A 323 -26.44 -39.81 7.31
CA ASP A 323 -26.60 -40.47 6.02
C ASP A 323 -25.22 -40.61 5.38
N HIS A 324 -24.78 -41.86 5.23
CA HIS A 324 -23.53 -42.24 4.59
C HIS A 324 -23.70 -42.18 3.05
N PRO A 325 -22.85 -41.45 2.31
CA PRO A 325 -22.70 -41.72 0.89
C PRO A 325 -21.70 -42.85 0.68
N ASP A 326 -22.19 -43.93 0.07
CA ASP A 326 -21.42 -45.07 -0.40
C ASP A 326 -20.34 -44.65 -1.42
N ILE A 327 -19.20 -45.32 -1.32
CA ILE A 327 -18.07 -45.23 -2.24
C ILE A 327 -18.28 -46.30 -3.31
N ASP A 328 -18.23 -45.91 -4.58
CA ASP A 328 -17.77 -46.82 -5.62
C ASP A 328 -16.69 -46.18 -6.47
N SER A 329 -15.67 -46.98 -6.73
CA SER A 329 -14.32 -46.60 -7.13
C SER A 329 -14.01 -47.11 -8.53
N ASP A 330 -13.98 -46.24 -9.53
CA ASP A 330 -13.13 -46.44 -10.72
C ASP A 330 -12.97 -45.13 -11.50
N ALA A 331 -11.85 -44.44 -11.28
CA ALA A 331 -11.40 -43.34 -12.12
C ALA A 331 -10.26 -43.86 -12.99
N SER A 332 -10.59 -44.19 -14.24
CA SER A 332 -9.61 -44.16 -15.32
C SER A 332 -9.67 -42.79 -16.02
N LEU A 333 -8.48 -42.29 -16.35
CA LEU A 333 -8.11 -40.90 -16.67
C LEU A 333 -8.62 -40.34 -18.03
N ALA A 334 -9.87 -40.57 -18.43
CA ALA A 334 -10.35 -40.14 -19.75
C ALA A 334 -11.79 -39.59 -19.85
N GLU A 335 -12.60 -39.61 -18.80
CA GLU A 335 -14.00 -39.15 -18.87
C GLU A 335 -14.31 -38.23 -17.68
N TYR A 336 -13.93 -36.94 -17.78
CA TYR A 336 -14.40 -35.88 -16.88
C TYR A 336 -15.41 -34.99 -17.61
N ASP A 337 -16.33 -35.61 -18.36
CA ASP A 337 -17.33 -34.91 -19.18
C ASP A 337 -18.74 -34.89 -18.56
N ASP A 338 -18.99 -35.58 -17.44
CA ASP A 338 -20.32 -35.61 -16.82
C ASP A 338 -20.24 -35.63 -15.28
N MET A 339 -20.30 -34.46 -14.64
CA MET A 339 -20.81 -34.37 -13.27
C MET A 339 -21.88 -33.28 -13.20
N ASP A 340 -23.11 -33.77 -13.26
CA ASP A 340 -24.37 -33.07 -13.05
C ASP A 340 -24.36 -32.29 -11.73
N PHE A 341 -24.50 -30.97 -11.82
CA PHE A 341 -24.94 -30.16 -10.69
C PHE A 341 -26.36 -30.59 -10.30
N ASP A 342 -26.52 -31.02 -9.05
CA ASP A 342 -27.81 -31.26 -8.45
C ASP A 342 -28.62 -29.96 -8.51
N THR A 343 -29.71 -30.01 -9.28
CA THR A 343 -30.69 -28.92 -9.35
C THR A 343 -31.55 -28.97 -8.09
N PRO A 344 -31.96 -27.81 -7.56
CA PRO A 344 -33.01 -27.80 -6.56
C PRO A 344 -34.25 -28.53 -7.12
N ALA A 345 -34.90 -29.34 -6.28
CA ALA A 345 -36.06 -30.18 -6.61
C ALA A 345 -37.35 -29.41 -6.94
N ASN A 346 -37.26 -28.17 -7.44
CA ASN A 346 -38.36 -27.42 -8.03
C ASN A 346 -37.94 -26.99 -9.45
N ALA A 347 -38.22 -27.86 -10.42
CA ALA A 347 -37.93 -27.64 -11.83
C ALA A 347 -38.92 -26.63 -12.43
N GLU A 348 -38.57 -25.35 -12.39
CA GLU A 348 -39.21 -24.38 -13.27
C GLU A 348 -38.56 -24.49 -14.66
N GLU A 349 -39.32 -24.94 -15.66
CA GLU A 349 -38.97 -24.85 -17.08
C GLU A 349 -38.63 -23.39 -17.44
N PHE A 350 -37.82 -23.18 -18.49
CA PHE A 350 -37.71 -21.83 -19.07
C PHE A 350 -39.06 -21.51 -19.71
N ASP A 351 -39.73 -20.45 -19.26
CA ASP A 351 -40.74 -19.81 -20.10
C ASP A 351 -40.00 -19.14 -21.26
N PHE A 352 -39.98 -19.82 -22.41
CA PHE A 352 -39.35 -19.34 -23.63
C PHE A 352 -40.13 -18.19 -24.29
N ASP A 353 -41.33 -17.87 -23.80
CA ASP A 353 -42.12 -16.71 -24.22
C ASP A 353 -41.82 -15.44 -23.40
N THR A 354 -41.02 -15.53 -22.34
CA THR A 354 -40.51 -14.33 -21.67
C THR A 354 -39.51 -13.63 -22.62
N PRO A 355 -39.68 -12.33 -22.94
CA PRO A 355 -38.80 -11.64 -23.87
C PRO A 355 -37.40 -11.43 -23.26
N VAL A 356 -36.52 -12.42 -23.39
CA VAL A 356 -35.08 -12.29 -23.10
C VAL A 356 -34.39 -11.75 -24.34
N LYS A 357 -33.54 -10.73 -24.19
CA LYS A 357 -32.85 -10.07 -25.32
C LYS A 357 -32.00 -11.01 -26.17
N LEU A 358 -31.50 -12.10 -25.58
CA LEU A 358 -30.76 -13.17 -26.26
C LEU A 358 -31.33 -14.53 -25.86
N LYS A 359 -31.39 -15.45 -26.83
CA LYS A 359 -31.87 -16.81 -26.60
C LYS A 359 -30.87 -17.58 -25.72
N PRO A 360 -31.34 -18.38 -24.75
CA PRO A 360 -30.46 -19.25 -23.96
C PRO A 360 -29.55 -20.12 -24.85
N MET A 361 -28.32 -20.37 -24.41
CA MET A 361 -27.32 -21.16 -25.14
C MET A 361 -27.09 -22.52 -24.47
N ALA A 362 -26.82 -23.57 -25.25
CA ALA A 362 -26.36 -24.85 -24.71
C ALA A 362 -24.97 -24.68 -24.07
N TYR A 363 -24.76 -25.21 -22.87
CA TYR A 363 -23.44 -25.27 -22.27
C TYR A 363 -22.65 -26.44 -22.88
N ASP A 364 -21.56 -26.13 -23.58
CA ASP A 364 -20.67 -27.09 -24.24
C ASP A 364 -19.24 -26.55 -24.28
N MET A 365 -18.32 -27.17 -23.52
CA MET A 365 -16.93 -26.74 -23.42
C MET A 365 -16.12 -26.96 -24.71
N VAL A 366 -16.61 -27.77 -25.66
CA VAL A 366 -16.02 -27.87 -27.00
C VAL A 366 -16.20 -26.54 -27.76
N GLU A 367 -17.31 -25.85 -27.52
CA GLU A 367 -17.68 -24.56 -28.12
C GLU A 367 -17.31 -23.36 -27.21
N LEU A 368 -16.22 -23.47 -26.45
CA LEU A 368 -15.81 -22.48 -25.43
C LEU A 368 -15.77 -21.03 -25.95
N GLU A 369 -15.18 -20.78 -27.13
CA GLU A 369 -15.10 -19.43 -27.68
C GLU A 369 -16.48 -18.85 -28.01
N ALA A 370 -17.39 -19.67 -28.56
CA ALA A 370 -18.76 -19.25 -28.83
C ALA A 370 -19.52 -18.97 -27.52
N MET A 371 -19.30 -19.76 -26.47
CA MET A 371 -19.90 -19.50 -25.15
C MET A 371 -19.40 -18.22 -24.52
N LEU A 372 -18.10 -17.94 -24.63
CA LEU A 372 -17.52 -16.71 -24.11
C LEU A 372 -18.05 -15.48 -24.85
N ASP A 373 -18.19 -15.57 -26.18
CA ASP A 373 -18.76 -14.51 -27.01
C ASP A 373 -20.24 -14.27 -26.71
N TYR A 374 -21.02 -15.34 -26.60
CA TYR A 374 -22.43 -15.26 -26.16
C TYR A 374 -22.55 -14.61 -24.78
N THR A 375 -21.68 -14.99 -23.84
CA THR A 375 -21.70 -14.46 -22.47
C THR A 375 -21.42 -12.96 -22.46
N GLU A 376 -20.46 -12.53 -23.27
CA GLU A 376 -20.13 -11.12 -23.44
C GLU A 376 -21.29 -10.32 -24.05
N ASP A 377 -21.89 -10.83 -25.13
CA ASP A 377 -23.05 -10.21 -25.76
C ASP A 377 -24.26 -10.18 -24.81
N ALA A 378 -24.46 -11.23 -24.01
CA ALA A 378 -25.51 -11.32 -22.99
C ALA A 378 -25.32 -10.30 -21.87
N MET A 379 -24.10 -10.16 -21.34
CA MET A 379 -23.78 -9.14 -20.35
C MET A 379 -23.95 -7.73 -20.91
N ALA A 380 -23.50 -7.46 -22.14
CA ALA A 380 -23.70 -6.17 -22.79
C ALA A 380 -25.19 -5.85 -23.01
N ALA A 381 -25.96 -6.80 -23.54
CA ALA A 381 -27.40 -6.64 -23.74
C ALA A 381 -28.17 -6.50 -22.41
N GLY A 382 -27.70 -7.17 -21.37
CA GLY A 382 -28.22 -7.12 -20.00
C GLY A 382 -27.88 -5.83 -19.24
N GLY A 383 -27.00 -4.98 -19.79
CA GLY A 383 -26.59 -3.73 -19.14
C GLY A 383 -25.57 -3.91 -18.02
N ALA A 384 -24.78 -4.99 -18.05
CA ALA A 384 -23.69 -5.18 -17.10
C ALA A 384 -22.71 -3.99 -17.19
N PRO A 385 -22.35 -3.33 -16.08
CA PRO A 385 -21.49 -2.14 -16.08
C PRO A 385 -20.00 -2.54 -16.21
N LEU A 386 -19.66 -3.31 -17.22
CA LEU A 386 -18.32 -3.83 -17.47
C LEU A 386 -17.60 -2.98 -18.51
N TYR A 387 -16.35 -2.63 -18.20
CA TYR A 387 -15.48 -1.87 -19.08
C TYR A 387 -14.07 -2.44 -19.07
N GLN A 388 -13.28 -2.13 -20.10
CA GLN A 388 -11.87 -2.45 -20.11
C GLN A 388 -11.02 -1.17 -20.01
N THR A 389 -9.96 -1.23 -19.22
CA THR A 389 -8.95 -0.17 -19.17
C THR A 389 -7.56 -0.79 -19.08
N ALA A 390 -6.72 -0.51 -20.08
CA ALA A 390 -5.36 -1.02 -20.18
C ALA A 390 -5.19 -2.53 -19.86
N LYS A 391 -6.01 -3.38 -20.52
CA LYS A 391 -6.06 -4.84 -20.35
C LYS A 391 -6.53 -5.34 -18.97
N ARG A 392 -7.16 -4.47 -18.19
CA ARG A 392 -7.90 -4.83 -16.97
C ARG A 392 -9.39 -4.76 -17.25
N LEU A 393 -10.12 -5.76 -16.76
CA LEU A 393 -11.57 -5.70 -16.71
C LEU A 393 -11.99 -4.98 -15.44
N VAL A 394 -12.77 -3.91 -15.59
CA VAL A 394 -13.14 -3.01 -14.49
C VAL A 394 -14.62 -2.70 -14.49
N HIS A 395 -15.12 -2.24 -13.36
CA HIS A 395 -16.46 -1.69 -13.22
C HIS A 395 -16.47 -0.45 -12.32
N PRO A 396 -17.36 0.52 -12.57
CA PRO A 396 -17.56 1.68 -11.70
C PRO A 396 -18.29 1.27 -10.42
N VAL A 397 -17.87 1.81 -9.28
CA VAL A 397 -18.49 1.57 -7.97
C VAL A 397 -18.56 2.88 -7.19
N ARG A 398 -19.72 3.20 -6.62
CA ARG A 398 -19.84 4.30 -5.65
C ARG A 398 -19.52 3.80 -4.25
N MET A 399 -18.61 4.48 -3.56
CA MET A 399 -18.19 4.10 -2.21
C MET A 399 -19.32 4.34 -1.20
N GLU A 400 -19.77 3.30 -0.48
CA GLU A 400 -20.80 3.46 0.54
C GLU A 400 -20.30 4.16 1.81
N ARG A 401 -18.99 4.06 2.10
CA ARG A 401 -18.35 4.61 3.30
C ARG A 401 -17.09 5.36 2.92
N ALA A 402 -16.76 6.37 3.71
CA ALA A 402 -15.48 7.07 3.60
C ALA A 402 -14.33 6.15 4.05
N SER A 403 -13.13 6.43 3.54
CA SER A 403 -11.88 5.85 4.05
C SER A 403 -11.70 6.14 5.54
N GLY A 404 -11.09 5.22 6.28
CA GLY A 404 -10.77 5.46 7.69
C GLY A 404 -9.68 6.54 7.87
N ASP A 405 -9.65 7.20 9.04
CA ASP A 405 -8.71 8.30 9.33
C ASP A 405 -7.23 7.91 9.23
N ASN A 406 -6.93 6.62 9.40
CA ASN A 406 -5.60 6.01 9.37
C ASN A 406 -5.13 5.61 7.95
N GLU A 407 -5.93 5.87 6.91
CA GLU A 407 -5.53 5.59 5.53
C GLU A 407 -4.65 6.72 4.96
N SER A 408 -3.59 6.33 4.25
CA SER A 408 -2.67 7.26 3.57
C SER A 408 -3.30 8.00 2.38
N ILE A 409 -4.45 7.51 1.90
CA ILE A 409 -5.28 8.13 0.87
C ILE A 409 -6.69 8.24 1.45
N ARG A 410 -7.21 9.45 1.55
CA ARG A 410 -8.54 9.70 2.12
C ARG A 410 -9.56 9.91 1.00
N ARG A 411 -10.66 9.15 1.01
CA ARG A 411 -11.79 9.28 0.09
C ARG A 411 -13.10 9.46 0.85
N ALA A 412 -13.99 10.26 0.28
CA ALA A 412 -15.31 10.52 0.85
C ALA A 412 -16.32 9.42 0.46
N ALA A 413 -17.35 9.25 1.29
CA ALA A 413 -18.52 8.44 0.91
C ALA A 413 -19.22 9.06 -0.32
N GLY A 414 -19.77 8.21 -1.18
CA GLY A 414 -20.42 8.58 -2.44
C GLY A 414 -19.47 8.70 -3.63
N ALA A 415 -18.14 8.74 -3.40
CA ALA A 415 -17.16 8.86 -4.47
C ALA A 415 -17.25 7.71 -5.47
N LEU A 416 -17.26 8.06 -6.76
CA LEU A 416 -17.24 7.11 -7.86
C LEU A 416 -15.79 6.65 -8.09
N THR A 417 -15.55 5.34 -8.07
CA THR A 417 -14.23 4.73 -8.27
C THR A 417 -14.28 3.60 -9.30
N ILE A 418 -13.12 3.22 -9.82
CA ILE A 418 -12.93 2.10 -10.74
C ILE A 418 -12.32 0.93 -9.97
N GLN A 419 -13.03 -0.20 -9.94
CA GLN A 419 -12.56 -1.44 -9.30
C GLN A 419 -12.27 -2.54 -10.32
N ASP A 420 -11.28 -3.38 -10.02
CA ASP A 420 -10.99 -4.56 -10.83
C ASP A 420 -12.06 -5.64 -10.65
N VAL A 421 -12.52 -6.20 -11.76
CA VAL A 421 -13.48 -7.30 -11.76
C VAL A 421 -12.74 -8.60 -11.50
N THR A 422 -12.98 -9.21 -10.34
CA THR A 422 -12.44 -10.52 -9.97
C THR A 422 -13.19 -11.65 -10.69
N PRO A 423 -12.62 -12.88 -10.80
CA PRO A 423 -13.33 -14.01 -11.43
C PRO A 423 -14.71 -14.28 -10.82
N LEU A 424 -14.83 -14.16 -9.49
CA LEU A 424 -16.11 -14.32 -8.79
C LEU A 424 -17.09 -13.22 -9.14
N ARG A 425 -16.63 -11.96 -9.20
CA ARG A 425 -17.48 -10.83 -9.55
C ARG A 425 -17.95 -10.92 -11.00
N LEU A 426 -17.07 -11.32 -11.92
CA LEU A 426 -17.44 -11.57 -13.31
C LEU A 426 -18.46 -12.70 -13.41
N ASN A 427 -18.25 -13.80 -12.69
CA ASN A 427 -19.17 -14.92 -12.68
C ASN A 427 -20.58 -14.53 -12.19
N GLN A 428 -20.70 -13.62 -11.21
CA GLN A 428 -22.00 -13.06 -10.80
C GLN A 428 -22.72 -12.37 -11.97
N TYR A 429 -22.02 -11.49 -12.71
CA TYR A 429 -22.59 -10.85 -13.91
C TYR A 429 -22.96 -11.88 -14.98
N MET A 430 -22.14 -12.92 -15.17
CA MET A 430 -22.45 -13.99 -16.11
C MET A 430 -23.71 -14.76 -15.72
N ILE A 431 -23.89 -15.11 -14.44
CA ILE A 431 -25.10 -15.81 -13.96
C ILE A 431 -26.35 -14.94 -14.13
N GLU A 432 -26.22 -13.65 -13.84
CA GLU A 432 -27.32 -12.69 -13.94
C GLU A 432 -27.79 -12.53 -15.39
N HIS A 433 -26.86 -12.39 -16.35
CA HIS A 433 -27.17 -12.00 -17.72
C HIS A 433 -27.09 -13.14 -18.75
N ALA A 434 -26.17 -14.08 -18.62
CA ALA A 434 -25.97 -15.19 -19.56
C ALA A 434 -26.72 -16.45 -19.11
N LYS A 435 -27.71 -16.86 -19.91
CA LYS A 435 -28.54 -18.03 -19.60
C LYS A 435 -28.04 -19.25 -20.36
N PHE A 436 -27.60 -20.27 -19.64
CA PHE A 436 -27.17 -21.55 -20.19
C PHE A 436 -28.17 -22.67 -19.89
N TYR A 437 -28.14 -23.72 -20.69
CA TYR A 437 -28.83 -24.98 -20.42
C TYR A 437 -27.99 -26.20 -20.80
N LEU A 438 -28.21 -27.31 -20.13
CA LEU A 438 -27.69 -28.63 -20.49
C LEU A 438 -28.75 -29.40 -21.27
N VAL A 439 -28.33 -30.15 -22.29
CA VAL A 439 -29.21 -31.05 -23.05
C VAL A 439 -29.08 -32.46 -22.46
N LYS A 440 -30.13 -32.95 -21.81
CA LYS A 440 -30.16 -34.35 -21.33
C LYS A 440 -30.90 -35.22 -22.34
N LYS A 441 -30.32 -36.39 -22.65
CA LYS A 441 -31.03 -37.45 -23.38
C LYS A 441 -32.16 -37.96 -22.50
N ALA A 442 -33.39 -37.95 -23.02
CA ALA A 442 -34.52 -38.50 -22.29
C ALA A 442 -34.45 -40.04 -22.29
N PRO A 443 -34.86 -40.70 -21.19
CA PRO A 443 -35.02 -42.14 -21.21
C PRO A 443 -36.06 -42.56 -22.26
N ASN A 444 -35.82 -43.68 -22.93
CA ASN A 444 -36.75 -44.35 -23.85
C ASN A 444 -37.09 -43.62 -25.18
N GLY A 445 -36.17 -42.81 -25.73
CA GLY A 445 -36.33 -42.24 -27.08
C GLY A 445 -37.29 -41.04 -27.16
N ALA A 446 -37.68 -40.47 -26.03
CA ALA A 446 -38.39 -39.20 -25.98
C ALA A 446 -37.48 -38.00 -26.36
N ALA A 447 -38.08 -36.85 -26.65
CA ALA A 447 -37.34 -35.65 -27.02
C ALA A 447 -36.38 -35.19 -25.90
N PRO A 448 -35.16 -34.72 -26.23
CA PRO A 448 -34.18 -34.29 -25.25
C PRO A 448 -34.69 -33.12 -24.40
N VAL A 449 -34.43 -33.18 -23.09
CA VAL A 449 -34.88 -32.17 -22.12
C VAL A 449 -33.78 -31.15 -21.89
N ARG A 450 -34.14 -29.86 -21.87
CA ARG A 450 -33.23 -28.74 -21.58
C ARG A 450 -33.33 -28.38 -20.10
N LYS A 451 -32.22 -28.46 -19.38
CA LYS A 451 -32.14 -28.16 -17.96
C LYS A 451 -31.35 -26.87 -17.74
N LYS A 452 -31.86 -25.94 -16.93
CA LYS A 452 -31.16 -24.68 -16.61
C LYS A 452 -29.76 -24.98 -16.07
N HIS A 453 -28.77 -24.22 -16.54
CA HIS A 453 -27.39 -24.32 -16.07
C HIS A 453 -26.85 -22.91 -15.81
N ALA A 454 -26.25 -22.71 -14.64
CA ALA A 454 -25.60 -21.44 -14.31
C ALA A 454 -24.26 -21.35 -15.04
N ALA A 455 -23.85 -20.14 -15.44
CA ALA A 455 -22.51 -19.93 -15.98
C ALA A 455 -21.45 -20.38 -14.94
N PRO A 456 -20.55 -21.32 -15.25
CA PRO A 456 -19.58 -21.81 -14.28
C PRO A 456 -18.42 -20.82 -14.09
N LEU A 457 -17.78 -20.85 -12.92
CA LEU A 457 -16.65 -19.97 -12.59
C LEU A 457 -15.50 -20.07 -13.60
N ARG A 458 -15.24 -21.26 -14.13
CA ARG A 458 -14.20 -21.50 -15.13
C ARG A 458 -14.40 -20.67 -16.41
N LEU A 459 -15.66 -20.39 -16.79
CA LEU A 459 -15.97 -19.53 -17.93
C LEU A 459 -15.52 -18.07 -17.67
N ALA A 460 -15.70 -17.57 -16.44
CA ALA A 460 -15.19 -16.27 -16.02
C ALA A 460 -13.66 -16.21 -16.00
N GLU A 461 -12.99 -17.28 -15.56
CA GLU A 461 -11.52 -17.38 -15.60
C GLU A 461 -11.00 -17.36 -17.05
N HIS A 462 -11.62 -18.11 -17.96
CA HIS A 462 -11.30 -18.09 -19.38
C HIS A 462 -11.52 -16.72 -20.01
N MET A 463 -12.62 -16.04 -19.66
CA MET A 463 -12.87 -14.69 -20.14
C MET A 463 -11.78 -13.71 -19.66
N LEU A 464 -11.38 -13.75 -18.39
CA LEU A 464 -10.32 -12.90 -17.86
C LEU A 464 -8.94 -13.20 -18.46
N ALA A 465 -8.73 -14.41 -18.96
CA ALA A 465 -7.48 -14.84 -19.59
C ALA A 465 -7.30 -14.36 -21.06
N ARG A 466 -8.31 -13.73 -21.67
CA ARG A 466 -8.29 -13.27 -23.08
C ARG A 466 -8.45 -11.74 -23.27
N PRO A 467 -7.64 -10.89 -22.60
CA PRO A 467 -7.76 -9.43 -22.69
C PRO A 467 -7.58 -8.85 -24.10
N ASP A 468 -7.04 -9.62 -25.03
CA ASP A 468 -6.87 -9.28 -26.45
C ASP A 468 -8.14 -9.50 -27.30
N LYS A 469 -9.16 -10.19 -26.76
CA LYS A 469 -10.38 -10.56 -27.50
C LYS A 469 -11.67 -9.90 -26.99
N TRP A 470 -11.62 -9.12 -25.91
CA TRP A 470 -12.82 -8.47 -25.36
C TRP A 470 -13.40 -7.44 -26.35
N LYS A 471 -14.70 -7.58 -26.64
CA LYS A 471 -15.62 -6.60 -27.25
C LYS A 471 -16.13 -5.57 -26.22
N ILE A 472 -15.78 -5.70 -24.95
CA ILE A 472 -16.13 -4.78 -23.85
C ILE A 472 -15.67 -3.34 -24.15
N PRO A 473 -16.47 -2.29 -23.89
CA PRO A 473 -16.09 -0.91 -24.17
C PRO A 473 -14.86 -0.44 -23.38
N THR A 474 -14.04 0.42 -23.99
CA THR A 474 -12.84 0.98 -23.33
C THR A 474 -13.22 2.20 -22.48
N LEU A 475 -12.87 2.16 -21.20
CA LEU A 475 -13.08 3.26 -20.25
C LEU A 475 -11.82 4.11 -20.11
N THR A 476 -11.89 5.37 -20.56
CA THR A 476 -10.81 6.36 -20.43
C THR A 476 -10.90 7.14 -19.11
N GLY A 477 -12.06 7.09 -18.44
CA GLY A 477 -12.27 7.68 -17.13
C GLY A 477 -13.75 7.77 -16.75
N ILE A 478 -13.98 8.10 -15.49
CA ILE A 478 -15.30 8.33 -14.91
C ILE A 478 -15.47 9.83 -14.60
N ILE A 479 -16.70 10.33 -14.77
CA ILE A 479 -17.10 11.71 -14.47
C ILE A 479 -18.47 11.72 -13.77
N GLU A 480 -18.66 12.70 -12.89
CA GLU A 480 -19.88 12.86 -12.07
C GLU A 480 -20.64 14.15 -12.34
N THR A 481 -20.26 14.83 -13.43
CA THR A 481 -20.87 16.06 -13.93
C THR A 481 -20.83 16.04 -15.45
N PRO A 482 -21.75 16.75 -16.13
CA PRO A 482 -21.60 17.03 -17.54
C PRO A 482 -20.21 17.61 -17.84
N ALA A 483 -19.69 17.34 -19.02
CA ALA A 483 -18.34 17.77 -19.41
C ALA A 483 -18.31 18.15 -20.89
N LEU A 484 -17.24 18.83 -21.31
CA LEU A 484 -16.97 19.02 -22.74
C LEU A 484 -16.08 17.90 -23.25
N ARG A 485 -16.43 17.33 -24.39
CA ARG A 485 -15.56 16.42 -25.16
C ARG A 485 -14.37 17.20 -25.74
N ARG A 486 -13.41 16.49 -26.32
CA ARG A 486 -12.18 17.08 -26.94
C ARG A 486 -12.48 18.07 -28.07
N ASP A 487 -13.51 17.81 -28.85
CA ASP A 487 -13.99 18.70 -29.91
C ASP A 487 -14.74 19.92 -29.36
N GLY A 488 -15.05 19.93 -28.07
CA GLY A 488 -15.79 20.96 -27.37
C GLY A 488 -17.32 20.78 -27.40
N SER A 489 -17.83 19.67 -27.94
CA SER A 489 -19.24 19.27 -27.81
C SER A 489 -19.57 18.90 -26.36
N LEU A 490 -20.84 19.00 -25.99
CA LEU A 490 -21.30 18.70 -24.63
C LEU A 490 -21.60 17.21 -24.46
N LEU A 491 -21.11 16.63 -23.36
CA LEU A 491 -21.50 15.32 -22.84
C LEU A 491 -22.36 15.59 -21.59
N ALA A 492 -23.66 15.37 -21.70
CA ALA A 492 -24.64 15.62 -20.64
C ALA A 492 -25.53 14.42 -20.31
N ASP A 493 -25.61 13.42 -21.19
CA ASP A 493 -26.43 12.23 -21.00
C ASP A 493 -25.69 11.20 -20.12
N GLU A 494 -26.38 10.67 -19.10
CA GLU A 494 -25.84 9.60 -18.25
C GLU A 494 -25.53 8.33 -19.06
N GLY A 495 -24.50 7.61 -18.61
CA GLY A 495 -24.02 6.38 -19.23
C GLY A 495 -22.68 6.55 -19.95
N TYR A 496 -22.33 5.53 -20.71
CA TYR A 496 -21.07 5.46 -21.43
C TYR A 496 -21.14 6.24 -22.75
N ASP A 497 -20.24 7.20 -22.92
CA ASP A 497 -20.08 7.96 -24.15
C ASP A 497 -18.98 7.35 -25.03
N ALA A 498 -19.38 6.65 -26.09
CA ALA A 498 -18.47 5.96 -27.00
C ALA A 498 -17.47 6.90 -27.71
N ALA A 499 -17.84 8.17 -27.92
CA ALA A 499 -16.98 9.15 -28.59
C ALA A 499 -15.78 9.58 -27.73
N SER A 500 -15.95 9.69 -26.42
CA SER A 500 -14.89 10.08 -25.48
C SER A 500 -14.30 8.91 -24.68
N GLY A 501 -15.01 7.78 -24.60
CA GLY A 501 -14.68 6.67 -23.71
C GLY A 501 -14.96 6.98 -22.23
N LEU A 502 -15.69 8.06 -21.93
CA LEU A 502 -16.03 8.46 -20.56
C LEU A 502 -17.35 7.83 -20.13
N LEU A 503 -17.43 7.50 -18.85
CA LEU A 503 -18.69 7.13 -18.19
C LEU A 503 -19.18 8.32 -17.34
N LEU A 504 -20.36 8.83 -17.66
CA LEU A 504 -21.06 9.81 -16.84
C LEU A 504 -22.07 9.12 -15.92
N ASP A 505 -21.85 9.26 -14.61
CA ASP A 505 -22.81 8.85 -13.58
C ASP A 505 -23.00 10.06 -12.65
N MET A 506 -24.16 10.70 -12.71
CA MET A 506 -24.46 11.92 -11.94
C MET A 506 -24.98 11.60 -10.54
N GLY A 507 -25.12 10.32 -10.17
CA GLY A 507 -25.54 9.90 -8.84
C GLY A 507 -26.96 10.38 -8.49
N GLY A 508 -27.83 10.55 -9.49
CA GLY A 508 -29.18 11.10 -9.32
C GLY A 508 -29.26 12.63 -9.24
N VAL A 509 -28.14 13.35 -9.41
CA VAL A 509 -28.14 14.82 -9.47
C VAL A 509 -28.48 15.29 -10.88
N THR A 510 -29.41 16.25 -10.99
CA THR A 510 -29.75 16.89 -12.27
C THR A 510 -29.04 18.24 -12.38
N PHE A 511 -28.31 18.46 -13.49
CA PHE A 511 -27.64 19.72 -13.74
C PHE A 511 -28.45 20.63 -14.68
N PRO A 512 -28.37 21.96 -14.52
CA PRO A 512 -28.95 22.90 -15.47
C PRO A 512 -28.39 22.66 -16.88
N ALA A 513 -29.27 22.79 -17.88
CA ALA A 513 -28.87 22.73 -19.29
C ALA A 513 -27.84 23.82 -19.59
N ILE A 514 -26.78 23.43 -20.29
CA ILE A 514 -25.76 24.36 -20.79
C ILE A 514 -26.20 24.77 -22.19
N PRO A 515 -26.30 26.08 -22.50
CA PRO A 515 -26.70 26.51 -23.83
C PRO A 515 -25.77 25.94 -24.91
N ASP A 516 -26.32 25.56 -26.07
CA ASP A 516 -25.53 25.03 -27.19
C ASP A 516 -24.63 26.09 -27.82
N GLU A 517 -25.11 27.33 -27.88
CA GLU A 517 -24.43 28.50 -28.46
C GLU A 517 -24.39 29.69 -27.46
N PRO A 518 -23.70 29.55 -26.31
CA PRO A 518 -23.66 30.62 -25.32
C PRO A 518 -22.83 31.79 -25.82
N THR A 519 -23.31 33.00 -25.54
CA THR A 519 -22.65 34.25 -25.94
C THR A 519 -21.47 34.58 -25.02
N ARG A 520 -20.71 35.62 -25.39
CA ARG A 520 -19.65 36.14 -24.53
C ARG A 520 -20.21 36.75 -23.23
N GLU A 521 -21.38 37.38 -23.30
CA GLU A 521 -22.09 37.93 -22.16
C GLU A 521 -22.50 36.83 -21.18
N ASP A 522 -23.01 35.71 -21.69
CA ASP A 522 -23.35 34.52 -20.87
C ASP A 522 -22.11 33.99 -20.16
N ALA A 523 -21.00 33.84 -20.89
CA ALA A 523 -19.72 33.41 -20.33
C ALA A 523 -19.21 34.35 -19.24
N TRP A 524 -19.38 35.67 -19.43
CA TRP A 524 -18.99 36.66 -18.44
C TRP A 524 -19.85 36.57 -17.17
N ALA A 525 -21.17 36.41 -17.31
CA ALA A 525 -22.09 36.24 -16.18
C ALA A 525 -21.79 34.94 -15.41
N ALA A 526 -21.56 33.85 -16.14
CA ALA A 526 -21.14 32.56 -15.58
C ALA A 526 -19.80 32.67 -14.83
N LEU A 527 -18.80 33.32 -15.40
CA LEU A 527 -17.52 33.56 -14.74
C LEU A 527 -17.65 34.44 -13.49
N LYS A 528 -18.56 35.43 -13.51
CA LYS A 528 -18.86 36.26 -12.33
C LYS A 528 -19.44 35.41 -11.21
N PHE A 529 -20.33 34.46 -11.52
CA PHE A 529 -20.89 33.54 -10.54
C PHE A 529 -19.84 32.58 -9.97
N LEU A 530 -18.97 32.00 -10.82
CA LEU A 530 -17.84 31.14 -10.40
C LEU A 530 -16.87 31.83 -9.43
N LYS A 531 -16.78 33.16 -9.46
CA LYS A 531 -15.90 33.93 -8.56
C LYS A 531 -16.48 34.15 -7.17
N LEU A 532 -17.78 33.96 -6.96
CA LEU A 532 -18.41 34.15 -5.65
C LEU A 532 -17.74 33.33 -4.53
N PRO A 533 -17.50 32.00 -4.67
CA PRO A 533 -16.80 31.24 -3.64
C PRO A 533 -15.35 31.70 -3.44
N LEU A 534 -14.79 32.44 -4.39
CA LEU A 534 -13.40 32.91 -4.35
C LEU A 534 -13.23 34.26 -3.61
N ALA A 535 -14.32 34.93 -3.26
CA ALA A 535 -14.28 36.32 -2.76
C ALA A 535 -13.50 36.49 -1.45
N GLY A 536 -13.61 35.52 -0.53
CA GLY A 536 -12.97 35.58 0.78
C GLY A 536 -11.51 35.15 0.82
N PHE A 537 -10.95 34.64 -0.29
CA PHE A 537 -9.56 34.17 -0.32
C PHE A 537 -8.58 35.32 -0.59
N PRO A 538 -7.44 35.38 0.13
CA PRO A 538 -6.52 36.50 0.03
C PRO A 538 -5.52 36.30 -1.11
N PHE A 539 -5.99 36.28 -2.35
CA PHE A 539 -5.10 36.15 -3.52
C PHE A 539 -4.25 37.42 -3.70
N ILE A 540 -2.96 37.23 -3.94
CA ILE A 540 -2.05 38.37 -4.19
C ILE A 540 -2.35 39.04 -5.53
N ALA A 541 -2.07 40.35 -5.63
CA ALA A 541 -2.21 41.13 -6.85
C ALA A 541 -0.96 41.05 -7.74
N ASP A 542 -0.68 39.85 -8.26
CA ASP A 542 0.51 39.47 -9.06
C ASP A 542 0.30 39.53 -10.58
N GLY A 543 -0.77 40.19 -11.04
CA GLY A 543 -1.12 40.33 -12.45
C GLY A 543 -1.18 41.79 -12.93
N PRO A 544 -1.40 42.00 -14.24
CA PRO A 544 -1.44 43.34 -14.82
C PRO A 544 -2.56 44.20 -14.23
N LYS A 545 -2.28 45.50 -14.05
CA LYS A 545 -3.25 46.49 -13.54
C LYS A 545 -3.82 46.15 -12.15
N GLY A 546 -2.98 45.58 -11.26
CA GLY A 546 -3.38 45.22 -9.89
C GLY A 546 -4.37 44.07 -9.81
N LYS A 547 -4.61 43.34 -10.90
CA LYS A 547 -5.42 42.12 -10.86
C LYS A 547 -4.60 40.95 -10.34
N SER A 548 -5.27 39.89 -9.90
CA SER A 548 -4.61 38.68 -9.40
C SER A 548 -4.49 37.60 -10.50
N ALA A 549 -3.27 37.27 -10.91
CA ALA A 549 -2.97 36.08 -11.69
C ALA A 549 -3.14 34.82 -10.83
N SER A 550 -2.82 34.86 -9.54
CA SER A 550 -3.10 33.79 -8.58
C SER A 550 -4.57 33.39 -8.51
N ARG A 551 -5.52 34.36 -8.50
CA ARG A 551 -6.96 34.05 -8.62
C ARG A 551 -7.30 33.39 -9.96
N SER A 552 -6.58 33.74 -11.03
CA SER A 552 -6.77 33.14 -12.35
C SER A 552 -6.25 31.70 -12.38
N VAL A 553 -5.19 31.38 -11.62
CA VAL A 553 -4.75 30.00 -11.38
C VAL A 553 -5.86 29.21 -10.68
N MET A 554 -6.47 29.75 -9.62
CA MET A 554 -7.60 29.10 -8.94
C MET A 554 -8.80 28.86 -9.87
N LEU A 555 -9.21 29.86 -10.64
CA LEU A 555 -10.27 29.71 -11.65
C LEU A 555 -9.90 28.64 -12.68
N SER A 556 -8.63 28.59 -13.11
CA SER A 556 -8.17 27.57 -14.04
C SER A 556 -8.20 26.16 -13.44
N ALA A 557 -7.96 26.01 -12.13
CA ALA A 557 -8.10 24.73 -11.43
C ALA A 557 -9.56 24.26 -11.43
N MET A 558 -10.51 25.15 -11.11
CA MET A 558 -11.96 24.85 -11.14
C MET A 558 -12.42 24.41 -12.54
N LEU A 559 -12.04 25.16 -13.58
CA LEU A 559 -12.38 24.81 -14.96
C LEU A 559 -11.70 23.52 -15.40
N THR A 560 -10.43 23.32 -15.02
CA THR A 560 -9.69 22.09 -15.33
C THR A 560 -10.38 20.89 -14.68
N ALA A 561 -10.82 20.99 -13.42
CA ALA A 561 -11.50 19.89 -12.73
C ALA A 561 -12.72 19.35 -13.51
N LEU A 562 -13.47 20.25 -14.17
CA LEU A 562 -14.64 19.90 -14.97
C LEU A 562 -14.31 19.22 -16.31
N VAL A 563 -13.15 19.50 -16.91
CA VAL A 563 -12.78 19.00 -18.25
C VAL A 563 -11.51 18.18 -18.29
N ARG A 564 -10.92 17.87 -17.13
CA ARG A 564 -9.60 17.22 -17.03
C ARG A 564 -9.55 15.89 -17.77
N ARG A 565 -10.64 15.13 -17.70
CA ARG A 565 -10.78 13.82 -18.34
C ARG A 565 -10.72 13.88 -19.86
N SER A 566 -11.11 15.00 -20.45
CA SER A 566 -11.07 15.23 -21.90
C SER A 566 -9.69 15.69 -22.38
N LEU A 567 -8.84 16.21 -21.48
CA LEU A 567 -7.51 16.73 -21.82
C LEU A 567 -6.44 15.62 -21.74
N PRO A 568 -5.51 15.51 -22.71
CA PRO A 568 -4.43 14.55 -22.61
C PRO A 568 -3.40 14.94 -21.54
N SER A 569 -3.18 16.23 -21.33
CA SER A 569 -2.23 16.78 -20.36
C SER A 569 -2.82 18.03 -19.71
N ALA A 570 -2.40 18.31 -18.48
CA ALA A 570 -2.74 19.53 -17.75
C ALA A 570 -1.62 19.87 -16.75
N PRO A 571 -1.32 21.15 -16.54
CA PRO A 571 -0.31 21.56 -15.56
C PRO A 571 -0.77 21.23 -14.15
N MET A 572 0.19 21.09 -13.23
CA MET A 572 -0.11 21.01 -11.80
C MET A 572 -0.52 22.39 -11.26
N HIS A 573 -1.47 22.43 -10.34
CA HIS A 573 -1.85 23.65 -9.63
C HIS A 573 -1.35 23.62 -8.18
N GLY A 574 -0.34 24.44 -7.87
CA GLY A 574 0.16 24.63 -6.52
C GLY A 574 -0.55 25.78 -5.81
N PHE A 575 -0.88 25.60 -4.53
CA PHE A 575 -1.49 26.60 -3.66
C PHE A 575 -0.55 26.89 -2.50
N SER A 576 0.01 28.10 -2.48
CA SER A 576 1.08 28.50 -1.57
C SER A 576 0.66 29.73 -0.76
N ALA A 577 1.05 29.76 0.52
CA ALA A 577 0.90 30.91 1.40
C ALA A 577 2.04 30.93 2.41
N PRO A 578 2.41 32.11 2.96
CA PRO A 578 3.46 32.20 3.99
C PRO A 578 3.11 31.43 5.27
N THR A 579 1.83 31.48 5.66
CA THR A 579 1.36 30.95 6.95
C THR A 579 0.29 29.84 6.78
N PRO A 580 0.23 28.87 7.73
CA PRO A 580 -0.88 27.94 7.87
C PRO A 580 -2.24 28.66 8.02
N GLY A 581 -3.34 27.93 7.83
CA GLY A 581 -4.69 28.49 8.06
C GLY A 581 -5.20 29.49 7.00
N THR A 582 -4.40 29.88 6.00
CA THR A 582 -4.81 30.84 4.94
C THR A 582 -5.93 30.35 3.99
N GLY A 583 -6.35 29.07 4.10
CA GLY A 583 -7.43 28.50 3.28
C GLY A 583 -6.99 27.72 2.03
N LYS A 584 -5.71 27.34 1.91
CA LYS A 584 -5.15 26.64 0.73
C LYS A 584 -5.90 25.34 0.39
N THR A 585 -6.02 24.43 1.36
CA THR A 585 -6.75 23.17 1.21
C THR A 585 -8.23 23.41 0.93
N LEU A 586 -8.84 24.42 1.56
CA LEU A 586 -10.23 24.82 1.30
C LEU A 586 -10.44 25.30 -0.14
N ALA A 587 -9.48 26.00 -0.74
CA ALA A 587 -9.58 26.41 -2.14
C ALA A 587 -9.62 25.19 -3.08
N VAL A 588 -8.72 24.21 -2.88
CA VAL A 588 -8.73 22.97 -3.67
C VAL A 588 -10.04 22.20 -3.46
N GLN A 589 -10.51 22.13 -2.22
CA GLN A 589 -11.76 21.51 -1.86
C GLN A 589 -12.95 22.11 -2.62
N VAL A 590 -13.00 23.43 -2.82
CA VAL A 590 -14.04 24.08 -3.63
C VAL A 590 -14.03 23.55 -5.06
N ALA A 591 -12.85 23.44 -5.69
CA ALA A 591 -12.75 22.92 -7.06
C ALA A 591 -13.17 21.43 -7.14
N ALA A 592 -12.75 20.62 -6.16
CA ALA A 592 -13.12 19.20 -6.09
C ALA A 592 -14.62 19.00 -5.91
N VAL A 593 -15.24 19.67 -4.92
CA VAL A 593 -16.69 19.57 -4.66
C VAL A 593 -17.51 20.00 -5.88
N ILE A 594 -17.06 21.03 -6.62
CA ILE A 594 -17.74 21.41 -7.87
C ILE A 594 -17.72 20.24 -8.87
N ALA A 595 -16.56 19.61 -9.09
CA ALA A 595 -16.41 18.55 -10.08
C ALA A 595 -16.99 17.19 -9.65
N THR A 596 -16.94 16.82 -8.38
CA THR A 596 -17.26 15.47 -7.90
C THR A 596 -18.43 15.42 -6.92
N GLY A 597 -18.75 16.53 -6.26
CA GLY A 597 -19.82 16.60 -5.26
C GLY A 597 -19.41 16.15 -3.86
N HIS A 598 -18.16 15.74 -3.69
CA HIS A 598 -17.63 15.26 -2.42
C HIS A 598 -16.25 15.85 -2.14
N GLU A 599 -15.67 15.51 -0.99
CA GLU A 599 -14.37 16.04 -0.61
C GLU A 599 -13.24 15.54 -1.50
N VAL A 600 -12.18 16.36 -1.62
CA VAL A 600 -11.02 16.03 -2.46
C VAL A 600 -10.30 14.79 -1.95
N THR A 601 -9.85 13.93 -2.85
CA THR A 601 -8.95 12.85 -2.51
C THR A 601 -7.60 13.45 -2.12
N ALA A 602 -7.25 13.35 -0.84
CA ALA A 602 -6.03 13.92 -0.28
C ALA A 602 -5.00 12.83 0.04
N MET A 603 -3.73 13.13 -0.22
CA MET A 603 -2.57 12.34 0.17
C MET A 603 -1.47 13.25 0.72
N SER A 604 -0.66 12.74 1.63
CA SER A 604 0.59 13.41 2.04
C SER A 604 1.76 12.97 1.16
N GLN A 605 2.85 13.74 1.17
CA GLN A 605 4.13 13.25 0.66
C GLN A 605 4.60 12.05 1.50
N GLY A 606 5.08 11.00 0.84
CA GLY A 606 5.77 9.88 1.47
C GLY A 606 7.15 10.28 1.99
N ALA A 607 7.83 9.35 2.65
CA ALA A 607 9.18 9.56 3.16
C ALA A 607 10.22 9.71 2.05
N ASN A 608 9.93 9.23 0.83
CA ASN A 608 10.81 9.30 -0.33
C ASN A 608 10.04 9.16 -1.66
N ALA A 609 10.72 9.37 -2.78
CA ALA A 609 10.15 9.32 -4.12
C ALA A 609 9.52 7.96 -4.50
N GLU A 610 10.05 6.83 -4.00
CA GLU A 610 9.45 5.52 -4.25
C GLU A 610 8.10 5.37 -3.54
N GLU A 611 7.96 5.97 -2.35
CA GLU A 611 6.69 5.98 -1.63
C GLU A 611 5.68 6.93 -2.28
N ASP A 612 6.13 8.10 -2.73
CA ASP A 612 5.31 9.02 -3.53
C ASP A 612 4.77 8.32 -4.79
N GLU A 613 5.62 7.60 -5.51
CA GLU A 613 5.24 6.84 -6.70
C GLU A 613 4.14 5.80 -6.41
N LYS A 614 4.28 5.05 -5.31
CA LYS A 614 3.29 4.04 -4.90
C LYS A 614 1.93 4.64 -4.58
N ARG A 615 1.92 5.77 -3.87
CA ARG A 615 0.68 6.49 -3.51
C ARG A 615 0.00 7.04 -4.76
N LEU A 616 0.77 7.70 -5.64
CA LEU A 616 0.26 8.20 -6.93
C LEU A 616 -0.33 7.09 -7.79
N PHE A 617 0.36 5.94 -7.89
CA PHE A 617 -0.12 4.81 -8.67
C PHE A 617 -1.44 4.25 -8.14
N SER A 618 -1.57 4.13 -6.82
CA SER A 618 -2.81 3.67 -6.16
C SER A 618 -4.01 4.58 -6.45
N VAL A 619 -3.80 5.90 -6.41
CA VAL A 619 -4.84 6.90 -6.73
C VAL A 619 -5.28 6.80 -8.19
N LEU A 620 -4.33 6.67 -9.12
CA LEU A 620 -4.65 6.55 -10.54
C LEU A 620 -5.34 5.22 -10.88
N MET A 621 -4.98 4.12 -10.20
CA MET A 621 -5.62 2.81 -10.38
C MET A 621 -7.13 2.84 -10.09
N GLN A 622 -7.57 3.68 -9.15
CA GLN A 622 -8.96 3.84 -8.72
C GLN A 622 -9.73 4.89 -9.53
N GLY A 623 -9.06 5.63 -10.42
CA GLY A 623 -9.72 6.61 -11.28
C GLY A 623 -10.22 7.85 -10.54
N ASP A 624 -9.52 8.31 -9.50
CA ASP A 624 -9.80 9.61 -8.86
C ASP A 624 -9.65 10.77 -9.88
N SER A 625 -10.52 11.78 -9.82
CA SER A 625 -10.58 12.89 -10.80
C SER A 625 -9.80 14.14 -10.38
N VAL A 626 -9.73 14.41 -9.06
CA VAL A 626 -8.99 15.51 -8.45
C VAL A 626 -8.20 14.99 -7.27
N VAL A 627 -6.91 15.31 -7.22
CA VAL A 627 -5.99 14.83 -6.20
C VAL A 627 -5.26 16.00 -5.57
N LEU A 628 -5.20 16.00 -4.24
CA LEU A 628 -4.46 16.96 -3.45
C LEU A 628 -3.27 16.29 -2.77
N ILE A 629 -2.06 16.73 -3.08
CA ILE A 629 -0.88 16.50 -2.25
C ILE A 629 -0.90 17.57 -1.16
N ASP A 630 -1.40 17.22 0.03
CA ASP A 630 -1.60 18.17 1.13
C ASP A 630 -0.39 18.23 2.06
N ASN A 631 -0.23 19.37 2.73
CA ASN A 631 0.84 19.66 3.68
C ASN A 631 2.24 19.32 3.13
N VAL A 632 2.51 19.76 1.91
CA VAL A 632 3.82 19.61 1.27
C VAL A 632 4.87 20.37 2.09
N THR A 633 5.91 19.65 2.49
CA THR A 633 7.07 20.18 3.24
C THR A 633 8.37 20.07 2.47
N ARG A 634 8.44 19.19 1.46
CA ARG A 634 9.60 19.02 0.57
C ARG A 634 9.30 19.63 -0.81
N PRO A 635 10.31 20.16 -1.52
CA PRO A 635 10.12 20.60 -2.91
C PRO A 635 9.41 19.55 -3.76
N ILE A 636 8.50 20.00 -4.62
CA ILE A 636 7.71 19.12 -5.49
C ILE A 636 8.54 18.81 -6.73
N GLY A 637 8.97 17.55 -6.84
CA GLY A 637 9.77 17.03 -7.94
C GLY A 637 9.44 15.58 -8.26
N GLY A 638 10.19 15.00 -9.20
CA GLY A 638 10.17 13.57 -9.49
C GLY A 638 9.58 13.19 -10.86
N ASN A 639 10.15 12.12 -11.42
CA ASN A 639 9.80 11.63 -12.77
C ASN A 639 8.35 11.14 -12.87
N ALA A 640 7.79 10.58 -11.79
CA ALA A 640 6.41 10.10 -11.76
C ALA A 640 5.42 11.25 -12.00
N LEU A 641 5.52 12.35 -11.24
CA LEU A 641 4.68 13.53 -11.44
C LEU A 641 4.89 14.14 -12.83
N CYS A 642 6.14 14.25 -13.29
CA CYS A 642 6.42 14.78 -14.63
C CYS A 642 5.71 13.96 -15.73
N THR A 643 5.71 12.63 -15.61
CA THR A 643 5.03 11.71 -16.53
C THR A 643 3.52 11.85 -16.44
N ILE A 644 2.96 11.88 -15.23
CA ILE A 644 1.50 12.00 -15.00
C ILE A 644 0.93 13.28 -15.62
N LEU A 645 1.68 14.38 -15.59
CA LEU A 645 1.20 15.67 -16.11
C LEU A 645 1.25 15.76 -17.64
N THR A 646 2.15 15.03 -18.31
CA THR A 646 2.42 15.19 -19.75
C THR A 646 1.99 14.02 -20.61
N GLU A 647 2.05 12.79 -20.09
CA GLU A 647 1.64 11.58 -20.79
C GLU A 647 0.18 11.25 -20.51
N GLN A 648 -0.49 10.49 -21.40
CA GLN A 648 -1.88 10.04 -21.21
C GLN A 648 -1.99 8.75 -20.39
N PHE A 649 -0.92 7.97 -20.35
CA PHE A 649 -0.84 6.70 -19.65
C PHE A 649 0.49 6.60 -18.92
N TRP A 650 0.46 5.94 -17.77
CA TRP A 650 1.65 5.64 -17.00
C TRP A 650 1.64 4.17 -16.59
N GLN A 651 2.78 3.50 -16.77
CA GLN A 651 2.95 2.09 -16.42
C GLN A 651 3.91 1.98 -15.24
N SER A 652 3.48 1.28 -14.19
CA SER A 652 4.35 0.94 -13.05
C SER A 652 4.06 -0.48 -12.57
N ARG A 653 4.95 -1.01 -11.73
CA ARG A 653 4.86 -2.37 -11.19
C ARG A 653 3.93 -2.39 -9.98
N MET A 654 2.96 -3.31 -9.98
CA MET A 654 2.08 -3.49 -8.82
C MET A 654 2.85 -3.95 -7.58
N LEU A 655 2.47 -3.42 -6.42
CA LEU A 655 3.05 -3.78 -5.14
C LEU A 655 2.76 -5.24 -4.78
N GLY A 656 3.78 -5.97 -4.33
CA GLY A 656 3.63 -7.34 -3.86
C GLY A 656 3.47 -8.42 -4.94
N VAL A 657 3.42 -8.05 -6.22
CA VAL A 657 3.24 -9.01 -7.33
C VAL A 657 4.17 -8.64 -8.51
N SER A 658 4.68 -9.62 -9.25
CA SER A 658 5.51 -9.38 -10.45
C SER A 658 4.68 -9.07 -11.69
N ARG A 659 3.74 -8.12 -11.60
CA ARG A 659 2.90 -7.70 -12.73
C ARG A 659 2.95 -6.18 -12.89
N ASN A 660 3.09 -5.70 -14.13
CA ASN A 660 2.97 -4.29 -14.46
C ASN A 660 1.49 -3.97 -14.72
N ALA A 661 1.05 -2.80 -14.26
CA ALA A 661 -0.27 -2.26 -14.59
C ALA A 661 -0.09 -0.87 -15.22
N THR A 662 -1.01 -0.54 -16.12
CA THR A 662 -1.04 0.75 -16.81
C THR A 662 -2.28 1.50 -16.34
N VAL A 663 -2.12 2.79 -16.04
CA VAL A 663 -3.16 3.67 -15.53
C VAL A 663 -3.28 4.92 -16.40
N ALA A 664 -4.51 5.43 -16.53
CA ALA A 664 -4.74 6.73 -17.15
C ALA A 664 -4.29 7.85 -16.19
N THR A 665 -3.69 8.90 -16.73
CA THR A 665 -3.10 10.03 -15.97
C THR A 665 -3.98 11.28 -16.03
N ASN A 666 -5.18 11.18 -16.60
CA ASN A 666 -6.11 12.28 -16.81
C ASN A 666 -6.81 12.74 -15.51
N VAL A 667 -6.00 13.05 -14.50
CA VAL A 667 -6.37 13.51 -13.15
C VAL A 667 -5.87 14.93 -12.91
N LEU A 668 -6.63 15.74 -12.16
CA LEU A 668 -6.19 17.08 -11.79
C LEU A 668 -5.27 16.96 -10.58
N MET A 669 -3.99 17.21 -10.79
CA MET A 669 -2.98 17.21 -9.73
C MET A 669 -2.89 18.59 -9.10
N THR A 670 -3.09 18.64 -7.79
CA THR A 670 -2.95 19.86 -7.00
C THR A 670 -2.02 19.64 -5.81
N ALA A 671 -1.41 20.70 -5.30
CA ALA A 671 -0.64 20.66 -4.07
C ALA A 671 -0.92 21.87 -3.18
N SER A 672 -0.86 21.68 -1.88
CA SER A 672 -0.93 22.75 -0.88
C SER A 672 0.26 22.66 0.07
N GLY A 673 0.83 23.81 0.40
CA GLY A 673 1.92 23.90 1.36
C GLY A 673 2.24 25.35 1.71
N ASN A 674 3.12 25.52 2.69
CA ASN A 674 3.64 26.85 3.02
C ASN A 674 4.87 27.10 2.16
N ASN A 675 4.91 28.23 1.46
CA ASN A 675 6.00 28.58 0.54
C ASN A 675 6.39 27.42 -0.39
N LEU A 676 5.42 26.89 -1.13
CA LEU A 676 5.64 25.75 -2.03
C LEU A 676 6.78 26.02 -3.02
N VAL A 677 7.75 25.11 -3.01
CA VAL A 677 8.86 25.08 -3.96
C VAL A 677 8.67 23.94 -4.93
N PHE A 678 9.01 24.16 -6.20
CA PHE A 678 9.10 23.13 -7.23
C PHE A 678 10.55 22.97 -7.65
N GLU A 679 10.96 21.74 -7.96
CA GLU A 679 12.34 21.45 -8.33
C GLU A 679 12.43 20.69 -9.66
N GLY A 680 13.60 20.80 -10.30
CA GLY A 680 13.89 20.10 -11.54
C GLY A 680 12.87 20.38 -12.64
N ASP A 681 12.37 19.31 -13.27
CA ASP A 681 11.51 19.40 -14.45
C ASP A 681 10.07 19.84 -14.09
N MET A 682 9.69 19.84 -12.81
CA MET A 682 8.38 20.32 -12.34
C MET A 682 8.21 21.83 -12.44
N THR A 683 9.32 22.59 -12.40
CA THR A 683 9.32 24.07 -12.48
C THR A 683 8.64 24.60 -13.75
N ARG A 684 8.69 23.83 -14.84
CA ARG A 684 8.05 24.15 -16.12
C ARG A 684 6.71 23.46 -16.34
N ARG A 685 6.16 22.73 -15.36
CA ARG A 685 4.90 21.98 -15.45
C ARG A 685 3.84 22.40 -14.45
N ALA A 686 4.13 23.39 -13.62
CA ALA A 686 3.25 23.86 -12.58
C ALA A 686 2.80 25.31 -12.80
N LEU A 687 1.67 25.66 -12.20
CA LEU A 687 1.16 27.00 -11.99
C LEU A 687 1.05 27.23 -10.48
N LEU A 688 1.39 28.44 -10.02
CA LEU A 688 1.38 28.76 -8.60
C LEU A 688 0.29 29.77 -8.29
N CYS A 689 -0.62 29.39 -7.39
CA CYS A 689 -1.59 30.28 -6.76
C CYS A 689 -1.02 30.71 -5.41
N ARG A 690 -0.64 31.98 -5.29
CA ARG A 690 -0.12 32.57 -4.06
C ARG A 690 -1.23 33.31 -3.31
N MET A 691 -1.29 33.08 -2.00
CA MET A 691 -2.22 33.71 -1.09
C MET A 691 -1.46 34.34 0.07
N ASP A 692 -1.89 35.52 0.53
CA ASP A 692 -1.29 36.19 1.68
C ASP A 692 -2.35 36.93 2.50
N ALA A 693 -2.66 36.41 3.68
CA ALA A 693 -3.64 37.00 4.57
C ALA A 693 -3.15 38.30 5.25
N GLY A 694 -1.86 38.61 5.21
CA GLY A 694 -1.27 39.81 5.81
C GLY A 694 -1.32 39.86 7.33
N ILE A 695 -1.56 38.72 8.00
CA ILE A 695 -1.69 38.60 9.44
C ILE A 695 -0.98 37.33 9.95
N GLU A 696 -0.51 37.38 11.19
CA GLU A 696 0.28 36.30 11.82
C GLU A 696 -0.51 35.00 12.00
N ASN A 697 -1.79 35.10 12.41
CA ASN A 697 -2.67 33.95 12.69
C ASN A 697 -3.93 33.97 11.79
N PRO A 698 -3.83 33.54 10.51
CA PRO A 698 -4.96 33.58 9.57
C PRO A 698 -6.11 32.65 9.93
N GLU A 699 -5.88 31.62 10.74
CA GLU A 699 -6.88 30.63 11.15
C GLU A 699 -8.08 31.23 11.91
N GLY A 700 -7.90 32.40 12.53
CA GLY A 700 -8.99 33.17 13.15
C GLY A 700 -9.87 33.95 12.17
N ARG A 701 -9.55 33.98 10.85
CA ARG A 701 -10.40 34.66 9.86
C ARG A 701 -11.69 33.88 9.63
N SER A 702 -12.80 34.59 9.70
CA SER A 702 -14.06 34.12 9.15
C SER A 702 -14.11 34.39 7.64
N PHE A 703 -14.70 33.46 6.90
CA PHE A 703 -15.24 33.75 5.57
C PHE A 703 -16.66 34.25 5.76
N ASP A 704 -17.05 35.31 5.05
CA ASP A 704 -18.43 35.83 5.06
C ASP A 704 -19.45 34.77 4.64
N MET A 705 -18.99 33.77 3.88
CA MET A 705 -19.77 32.67 3.37
C MET A 705 -19.19 31.34 3.85
N ASN A 706 -20.02 30.49 4.44
CA ASN A 706 -19.63 29.13 4.78
C ASN A 706 -19.52 28.27 3.50
N LEU A 707 -18.32 28.21 2.93
CA LEU A 707 -18.06 27.51 1.67
C LEU A 707 -18.38 26.01 1.73
N LYS A 708 -18.22 25.36 2.90
CA LYS A 708 -18.53 23.94 3.09
C LYS A 708 -20.02 23.65 2.95
N GLN A 709 -20.88 24.63 3.16
CA GLN A 709 -22.33 24.50 2.97
C GLN A 709 -22.80 25.10 1.65
N TRP A 710 -22.31 26.30 1.32
CA TRP A 710 -22.79 27.05 0.15
C TRP A 710 -22.38 26.41 -1.17
N VAL A 711 -21.16 25.86 -1.28
CA VAL A 711 -20.69 25.24 -2.52
C VAL A 711 -21.48 23.97 -2.85
N PRO A 712 -21.69 23.00 -1.93
CA PRO A 712 -22.59 21.89 -2.19
C PRO A 712 -24.00 22.34 -2.59
N ALA A 713 -24.57 23.32 -1.88
CA ALA A 713 -25.93 23.82 -2.15
C ALA A 713 -26.07 24.56 -3.50
N ASN A 714 -24.97 25.04 -4.09
CA ASN A 714 -24.98 25.73 -5.38
C ASN A 714 -24.19 24.98 -6.46
N ARG A 715 -23.79 23.73 -6.19
CA ARG A 715 -22.89 22.93 -7.03
C ARG A 715 -23.37 22.86 -8.47
N GLU A 716 -24.64 22.53 -8.66
CA GLU A 716 -25.28 22.39 -9.96
C GLU A 716 -25.10 23.63 -10.84
N LYS A 717 -25.33 24.81 -10.26
CA LYS A 717 -25.18 26.11 -10.93
C LYS A 717 -23.71 26.45 -11.18
N LEU A 718 -22.80 26.06 -10.28
CA LEU A 718 -21.37 26.27 -10.44
C LEU A 718 -20.79 25.41 -11.58
N VAL A 719 -21.23 24.15 -11.70
CA VAL A 719 -20.89 23.26 -12.81
C VAL A 719 -21.37 23.85 -14.13
N ALA A 720 -22.66 24.21 -14.21
CA ALA A 720 -23.23 24.82 -15.41
C ALA A 720 -22.50 26.12 -15.80
N ALA A 721 -22.14 26.96 -14.83
CA ALA A 721 -21.37 28.17 -15.07
C ALA A 721 -19.95 27.86 -15.61
N GLY A 722 -19.25 26.89 -15.03
CA GLY A 722 -17.93 26.44 -15.50
C GLY A 722 -17.95 25.97 -16.95
N LEU A 723 -18.93 25.15 -17.29
CA LEU A 723 -19.07 24.61 -18.64
C LEU A 723 -19.55 25.66 -19.64
N THR A 724 -20.41 26.60 -19.23
CA THR A 724 -20.83 27.75 -20.05
C THR A 724 -19.63 28.62 -20.44
N VAL A 725 -18.72 28.90 -19.50
CA VAL A 725 -17.47 29.65 -19.77
C VAL A 725 -16.65 28.98 -20.86
N LEU A 726 -16.45 27.66 -20.77
CA LEU A 726 -15.65 26.92 -21.73
C LEU A 726 -16.37 26.76 -23.07
N ARG A 727 -17.67 26.45 -23.06
CA ARG A 727 -18.48 26.26 -24.27
C ARG A 727 -18.56 27.53 -25.09
N ALA A 728 -18.77 28.70 -24.46
CA ALA A 728 -18.84 29.98 -25.16
C ALA A 728 -17.51 30.32 -25.85
N PHE A 729 -16.38 29.99 -25.22
CA PHE A 729 -15.07 30.19 -25.83
C PHE A 729 -14.87 29.30 -27.06
N VAL A 730 -15.32 28.04 -27.00
CA VAL A 730 -15.28 27.12 -28.15
C VAL A 730 -16.18 27.62 -29.29
N VAL A 731 -17.43 27.97 -28.98
CA VAL A 731 -18.41 28.49 -29.96
C VAL A 731 -17.94 29.78 -30.62
N ALA A 732 -17.26 30.66 -29.88
CA ALA A 732 -16.65 31.88 -30.41
C ALA A 732 -15.42 31.63 -31.32
N GLY A 733 -15.03 30.37 -31.56
CA GLY A 733 -13.88 30.02 -32.40
C GLY A 733 -12.52 30.17 -31.70
N ARG A 734 -12.49 30.05 -30.36
CA ARG A 734 -11.28 30.13 -29.52
C ARG A 734 -10.41 31.37 -29.79
N PRO A 735 -10.99 32.59 -29.69
CA PRO A 735 -10.31 33.82 -30.07
C PRO A 735 -9.07 34.14 -29.21
N GLY A 736 -8.05 34.73 -29.83
CA GLY A 736 -6.89 35.29 -29.12
C GLY A 736 -5.79 34.30 -28.73
N LEU A 737 -5.90 33.01 -29.08
CA LEU A 737 -4.85 32.01 -28.77
C LEU A 737 -3.48 32.36 -29.34
N HIS A 738 -3.42 32.98 -30.53
CA HIS A 738 -2.16 33.43 -31.16
C HIS A 738 -1.41 34.50 -30.35
N LYS A 739 -2.06 35.13 -29.36
CA LYS A 739 -1.43 36.14 -28.48
C LYS A 739 -0.83 35.53 -27.22
N LEU A 740 -1.08 34.25 -26.96
CA LEU A 740 -0.58 33.56 -25.77
C LEU A 740 0.81 33.00 -26.04
N SER A 741 1.70 33.15 -25.06
CA SER A 741 2.99 32.46 -25.09
C SER A 741 2.80 30.94 -25.03
N ALA A 742 3.67 30.19 -25.70
CA ALA A 742 3.62 28.73 -25.65
C ALA A 742 3.80 28.21 -24.22
N PHE A 743 2.99 27.22 -23.86
CA PHE A 743 3.16 26.44 -22.64
C PHE A 743 3.37 24.98 -23.03
N GLY A 744 4.64 24.62 -23.26
CA GLY A 744 5.02 23.34 -23.83
C GLY A 744 4.41 22.15 -23.07
N SER A 745 3.92 21.17 -23.82
CA SER A 745 3.19 19.99 -23.31
C SER A 745 1.78 20.27 -22.80
N PHE A 746 1.31 21.51 -22.79
CA PHE A 746 -0.02 21.92 -22.31
C PHE A 746 -0.77 22.81 -23.32
N GLU A 747 -0.54 22.58 -24.61
CA GLU A 747 -1.11 23.35 -25.72
C GLU A 747 -2.64 23.24 -25.74
N GLN A 748 -3.16 22.03 -25.52
CA GLN A 748 -4.61 21.76 -25.54
C GLN A 748 -5.31 22.32 -24.31
N TRP A 749 -4.68 22.19 -23.13
CA TRP A 749 -5.14 22.87 -21.91
C TRP A 749 -5.14 24.39 -22.11
N SER A 750 -4.09 24.93 -22.73
CA SER A 750 -4.00 26.37 -23.04
C SER A 750 -5.08 26.80 -24.05
N GLY A 751 -5.35 25.95 -25.04
CA GLY A 751 -6.34 26.13 -26.09
C GLY A 751 -7.80 26.05 -25.64
N LEU A 752 -8.06 25.69 -24.38
CA LEU A 752 -9.40 25.60 -23.81
C LEU A 752 -9.51 26.43 -22.52
N VAL A 753 -8.78 26.06 -21.46
CA VAL A 753 -8.91 26.63 -20.11
C VAL A 753 -8.27 28.00 -20.02
N ARG A 754 -6.96 28.10 -20.34
CA ARG A 754 -6.21 29.38 -20.30
C ARG A 754 -6.81 30.39 -21.26
N GLY A 755 -7.10 29.96 -22.49
CA GLY A 755 -7.69 30.78 -23.55
C GLY A 755 -9.02 31.40 -23.12
N ALA A 756 -9.95 30.60 -22.55
CA ALA A 756 -11.24 31.09 -22.09
C ALA A 756 -11.10 32.18 -21.00
N LEU A 757 -10.21 31.98 -20.03
CA LEU A 757 -9.98 32.95 -18.96
C LEU A 757 -9.40 34.28 -19.49
N VAL A 758 -8.40 34.21 -20.36
CA VAL A 758 -7.78 35.41 -20.95
C VAL A 758 -8.75 36.15 -21.87
N TRP A 759 -9.55 35.41 -22.66
CA TRP A 759 -10.60 35.98 -23.51
C TRP A 759 -11.67 36.75 -22.72
N LEU A 760 -12.00 36.27 -21.51
CA LEU A 760 -12.90 36.95 -20.56
C LEU A 760 -12.19 38.00 -19.69
N GLY A 761 -10.95 38.39 -20.04
CA GLY A 761 -10.23 39.49 -19.41
C GLY A 761 -9.66 39.18 -18.02
N GLN A 762 -9.53 37.90 -17.66
CA GLN A 762 -8.70 37.52 -16.51
C GLN A 762 -7.22 37.64 -16.87
N PRO A 763 -6.34 37.96 -15.89
CA PRO A 763 -4.91 37.79 -16.06
C PRO A 763 -4.57 36.38 -16.52
N ASP A 764 -3.50 36.26 -17.31
CA ASP A 764 -3.02 34.97 -17.76
C ASP A 764 -2.45 34.18 -16.56
N PRO A 765 -3.01 32.99 -16.22
CA PRO A 765 -2.51 32.18 -15.11
C PRO A 765 -1.04 31.75 -15.30
N CYS A 766 -0.54 31.67 -16.54
CA CYS A 766 0.86 31.35 -16.80
C CYS A 766 1.86 32.43 -16.37
N LEU A 767 1.40 33.64 -16.01
CA LEU A 767 2.28 34.67 -15.46
C LEU A 767 2.90 34.21 -14.13
N THR A 768 2.22 33.38 -13.35
CA THR A 768 2.73 32.94 -12.04
C THR A 768 3.89 31.96 -12.14
N ARG A 769 4.19 31.44 -13.33
CA ARG A 769 5.35 30.58 -13.59
C ARG A 769 6.68 31.31 -13.36
N SER A 770 6.72 32.63 -13.47
CA SER A 770 7.93 33.38 -13.14
C SER A 770 8.29 33.28 -11.67
N HIS A 771 7.30 33.14 -10.77
CA HIS A 771 7.56 32.92 -9.34
C HIS A 771 8.18 31.55 -9.10
N ILE A 772 7.65 30.51 -9.75
CA ILE A 772 8.21 29.15 -9.67
C ILE A 772 9.66 29.14 -10.18
N ALA A 773 9.92 29.83 -11.30
CA ALA A 773 11.27 29.90 -11.86
C ALA A 773 12.26 30.70 -11.00
N ALA A 774 11.78 31.70 -10.25
CA ALA A 774 12.61 32.52 -9.36
C ALA A 774 12.97 31.79 -8.05
N GLU A 775 12.16 30.83 -7.63
CA GLU A 775 12.33 30.05 -6.39
C GLU A 775 12.89 28.63 -6.66
N ASP A 776 13.42 28.37 -7.87
CA ASP A 776 13.99 27.08 -8.26
C ASP A 776 15.30 26.80 -7.50
N PRO A 777 15.30 25.88 -6.51
CA PRO A 777 16.45 25.68 -5.63
C PRO A 777 17.64 25.09 -6.40
N VAL A 778 17.39 24.21 -7.37
CA VAL A 778 18.45 23.58 -8.17
C VAL A 778 19.16 24.62 -9.04
N LYS A 779 18.43 25.58 -9.60
CA LYS A 779 19.05 26.69 -10.33
C LYS A 779 19.79 27.66 -9.43
N ALA A 780 19.26 27.95 -8.24
CA ALA A 780 19.91 28.82 -7.27
C ALA A 780 21.23 28.21 -6.78
N GLU A 781 21.22 26.94 -6.38
CA GLU A 781 22.39 26.15 -6.00
C GLU A 781 23.42 26.10 -7.12
N LEU A 782 23.00 25.82 -8.36
CA LEU A 782 23.92 25.81 -9.50
C LEU A 782 24.46 27.21 -9.81
N ALA A 783 23.66 28.27 -9.68
CA ALA A 783 24.14 29.65 -9.84
C ALA A 783 25.21 30.00 -8.80
N GLU A 784 24.97 29.65 -7.53
CA GLU A 784 25.91 29.84 -6.43
C GLU A 784 27.21 29.06 -6.67
N LEU A 785 27.09 27.78 -7.06
CA LEU A 785 28.24 26.94 -7.39
C LEU A 785 29.06 27.50 -8.56
N LEU A 786 28.42 27.89 -9.67
CA LEU A 786 29.13 28.44 -10.83
C LEU A 786 29.83 29.76 -10.48
N THR A 787 29.19 30.61 -9.67
CA THR A 787 29.76 31.87 -9.20
C THR A 787 30.97 31.61 -8.30
N ALA A 788 30.87 30.67 -7.35
CA ALA A 788 31.97 30.30 -6.46
C ALA A 788 33.15 29.68 -7.23
N ILE A 789 32.88 28.78 -8.19
CA ILE A 789 33.92 28.21 -9.05
C ILE A 789 34.60 29.29 -9.88
N TYR A 790 33.83 30.18 -10.51
CA TYR A 790 34.38 31.25 -11.34
C TYR A 790 35.18 32.26 -10.51
N ALA A 791 34.75 32.58 -9.30
CA ALA A 791 35.52 33.44 -8.38
C ALA A 791 36.85 32.78 -7.96
N ALA A 792 36.87 31.47 -7.72
CA ALA A 792 38.07 30.75 -7.29
C ALA A 792 39.05 30.41 -8.42
N ARG A 793 38.57 30.16 -9.64
CA ARG A 793 39.38 29.61 -10.76
C ARG A 793 39.30 30.41 -12.06
N GLY A 794 38.45 31.44 -12.14
CA GLY A 794 38.16 32.14 -13.38
C GLY A 794 37.73 31.18 -14.50
N SER A 795 38.23 31.43 -15.71
CA SER A 795 38.00 30.60 -16.90
C SER A 795 39.06 29.51 -17.12
N GLU A 796 39.74 29.05 -16.07
CA GLU A 796 40.75 27.98 -16.19
C GLU A 796 40.11 26.59 -16.25
N TRP A 797 40.81 25.65 -16.90
CA TRP A 797 40.44 24.23 -16.89
C TRP A 797 40.86 23.58 -15.58
N PHE A 798 39.97 22.79 -14.98
CA PHE A 798 40.20 22.10 -13.71
C PHE A 798 39.60 20.69 -13.72
N SER A 799 40.17 19.79 -12.94
CA SER A 799 39.52 18.50 -12.63
C SER A 799 38.65 18.59 -11.37
N ALA A 800 37.65 17.72 -11.25
CA ALA A 800 36.83 17.64 -10.02
C ALA A 800 37.68 17.32 -8.76
N GLY A 801 38.82 16.64 -8.92
CA GLY A 801 39.74 16.40 -7.80
C GLY A 801 40.53 17.64 -7.39
N GLU A 802 40.92 18.47 -8.36
CA GLU A 802 41.59 19.75 -8.09
C GLU A 802 40.64 20.74 -7.42
N LEU A 803 39.35 20.75 -7.80
CA LEU A 803 38.35 21.62 -7.19
C LEU A 803 38.12 21.28 -5.71
N LEU A 804 38.10 19.99 -5.36
CA LEU A 804 37.98 19.52 -3.96
C LEU A 804 39.27 19.66 -3.13
N ALA A 805 40.40 19.96 -3.79
CA ALA A 805 41.70 20.12 -3.13
C ALA A 805 42.07 21.60 -2.93
N ILE A 806 41.16 22.53 -3.25
CA ILE A 806 41.37 23.95 -2.99
C ILE A 806 41.38 24.14 -1.46
N ASN A 807 42.55 24.49 -0.93
CA ASN A 807 42.68 25.02 0.42
C ASN A 807 42.54 26.54 0.31
N GLU A 808 41.43 27.09 0.82
CA GLU A 808 41.27 28.53 0.88
C GLU A 808 42.17 29.13 1.96
N THR A 809 42.87 30.21 1.61
CA THR A 809 43.56 31.08 2.57
C THR A 809 42.59 32.14 3.09
N ASP A 810 42.70 32.50 4.38
CA ASP A 810 41.79 33.36 5.19
C ASP A 810 41.39 34.75 4.62
N ASP A 811 41.82 35.15 3.42
CA ASP A 811 41.66 36.52 2.88
C ASP A 811 40.72 36.64 1.65
N ALA A 812 39.97 35.59 1.27
CA ALA A 812 38.97 35.70 0.21
C ALA A 812 37.59 36.12 0.76
N PRO A 813 36.98 37.25 0.31
CA PRO A 813 35.64 37.63 0.73
C PRO A 813 34.60 36.78 -0.02
N GLY A 814 34.22 35.63 0.55
CA GLY A 814 33.20 34.72 0.02
C GLY A 814 32.97 33.51 0.92
N ALA A 815 31.84 32.81 0.75
CA ALA A 815 31.64 31.48 1.33
C ALA A 815 32.62 30.50 0.67
N SER A 816 33.21 29.59 1.45
CA SER A 816 34.19 28.66 0.92
C SER A 816 33.59 27.80 -0.19
N ILE A 817 34.32 27.62 -1.29
CA ILE A 817 33.89 26.79 -2.41
C ILE A 817 33.58 25.36 -1.95
N LEU A 818 34.29 24.88 -0.92
CA LEU A 818 34.04 23.57 -0.31
C LEU A 818 32.72 23.58 0.47
N ASP A 819 32.41 24.66 1.19
CA ASP A 819 31.15 24.80 1.92
C ASP A 819 29.95 24.84 0.95
N VAL A 820 30.08 25.56 -0.18
CA VAL A 820 29.08 25.58 -1.24
C VAL A 820 28.89 24.19 -1.84
N ILE A 821 29.99 23.50 -2.17
CA ILE A 821 29.95 22.13 -2.70
C ILE A 821 29.32 21.16 -1.69
N GLU A 822 29.65 21.26 -0.40
CA GLU A 822 29.14 20.37 0.64
C GLU A 822 27.67 20.65 0.98
N SER A 823 27.24 21.92 0.92
CA SER A 823 25.84 22.34 1.05
C SER A 823 24.96 21.72 -0.04
N ILE A 824 25.41 21.76 -1.31
CA ILE A 824 24.68 21.22 -2.47
C ILE A 824 24.80 19.69 -2.51
N MET A 825 25.96 19.14 -2.16
CA MET A 825 26.27 17.72 -2.24
C MET A 825 26.88 17.21 -0.91
N PRO A 826 26.05 16.85 0.09
CA PRO A 826 26.55 16.29 1.33
C PRO A 826 27.36 15.00 1.09
N ARG A 827 28.57 14.91 1.66
CA ARG A 827 29.51 13.79 1.46
C ARG A 827 30.01 13.63 0.01
N VAL A 828 30.20 14.74 -0.70
CA VAL A 828 30.75 14.77 -2.06
C VAL A 828 32.12 14.09 -2.18
N ASN A 829 32.40 13.52 -3.35
CA ASN A 829 33.74 13.09 -3.74
C ASN A 829 33.98 13.39 -5.22
N LYS A 830 35.23 13.25 -5.68
CA LYS A 830 35.63 13.59 -7.07
C LYS A 830 34.79 12.92 -8.17
N LYS A 831 34.22 11.73 -7.92
CA LYS A 831 33.35 11.06 -8.90
C LYS A 831 31.96 11.69 -8.92
N ILE A 832 31.37 11.93 -7.75
CA ILE A 832 30.04 12.55 -7.60
C ILE A 832 30.06 13.96 -8.21
N LEU A 833 31.05 14.78 -7.83
CA LEU A 833 31.22 16.12 -8.34
C LEU A 833 31.44 16.14 -9.86
N GLY A 834 32.28 15.24 -10.38
CA GLY A 834 32.51 15.12 -11.82
C GLY A 834 31.24 14.72 -12.59
N HIS A 835 30.44 13.80 -12.07
CA HIS A 835 29.14 13.46 -12.68
C HIS A 835 28.19 14.66 -12.67
N TYR A 836 28.12 15.39 -11.57
CA TYR A 836 27.28 16.58 -11.41
C TYR A 836 27.66 17.70 -12.38
N LEU A 837 28.94 18.09 -12.41
CA LEU A 837 29.43 19.14 -13.33
C LEU A 837 29.18 18.76 -14.79
N LYS A 838 29.36 17.47 -15.13
CA LYS A 838 29.09 16.97 -16.48
C LYS A 838 27.60 17.00 -16.85
N SER A 839 26.70 16.66 -15.92
CA SER A 839 25.26 16.71 -16.19
C SER A 839 24.73 18.12 -16.47
N HIS A 840 25.49 19.15 -16.09
CA HIS A 840 25.16 20.56 -16.32
C HIS A 840 26.01 21.22 -17.43
N GLU A 841 26.68 20.42 -18.28
CA GLU A 841 27.45 20.94 -19.41
C GLU A 841 26.59 21.84 -20.32
N ARG A 842 27.13 23.02 -20.66
CA ARG A 842 26.53 24.07 -21.52
C ARG A 842 25.22 24.68 -21.02
N GLN A 843 24.78 24.33 -19.81
CA GLN A 843 23.66 25.01 -19.19
C GLN A 843 24.08 26.44 -18.81
N ILE A 844 23.34 27.44 -19.29
CA ILE A 844 23.62 28.86 -19.02
C ILE A 844 22.81 29.30 -17.81
N ILE A 845 23.49 29.77 -16.76
CA ILE A 845 22.89 30.30 -15.53
C ILE A 845 23.66 31.53 -15.09
N SER A 846 22.96 32.64 -14.84
CA SER A 846 23.54 33.92 -14.40
C SER A 846 24.69 34.42 -15.31
N GLY A 847 24.62 34.15 -16.62
CA GLY A 847 25.65 34.52 -17.58
C GLY A 847 26.89 33.60 -17.61
N LEU A 848 26.90 32.52 -16.81
CA LEU A 848 27.97 31.53 -16.74
C LEU A 848 27.51 30.18 -17.31
N ARG A 849 28.45 29.37 -17.81
CA ARG A 849 28.22 27.98 -18.25
C ARG A 849 29.39 27.07 -17.93
N ILE A 850 29.13 25.78 -17.77
CA ILE A 850 30.18 24.75 -17.68
C ILE A 850 30.53 24.25 -19.08
N GLU A 851 31.81 24.19 -19.38
CA GLU A 851 32.37 23.53 -20.55
C GLU A 851 33.18 22.30 -20.11
N VAL A 852 33.08 21.21 -20.88
CA VAL A 852 33.74 19.94 -20.56
C VAL A 852 34.68 19.56 -21.69
N THR A 853 35.90 19.16 -21.33
CA THR A 853 36.84 18.50 -22.22
C THR A 853 37.41 17.26 -21.55
N LYS A 854 38.10 16.41 -22.32
CA LYS A 854 38.71 15.20 -21.80
C LYS A 854 40.23 15.31 -21.87
N ASP A 855 40.88 15.13 -20.74
CA ASP A 855 42.32 14.94 -20.67
C ASP A 855 42.61 13.48 -21.05
N THR A 856 43.17 13.27 -22.24
CA THR A 856 43.48 11.95 -22.79
C THR A 856 44.59 11.24 -22.02
N ASP A 857 45.51 11.99 -21.43
CA ASP A 857 46.70 11.47 -20.75
C ASP A 857 46.33 11.00 -19.35
N ARG A 858 45.61 11.84 -18.60
CA ARG A 858 45.12 11.53 -17.25
C ARG A 858 43.86 10.68 -17.25
N LYS A 859 43.20 10.51 -18.40
CA LYS A 859 41.91 9.82 -18.58
C LYS A 859 40.80 10.35 -17.66
N ILE A 860 40.80 11.66 -17.42
CA ILE A 860 39.80 12.36 -16.60
C ILE A 860 39.10 13.45 -17.43
N ASN A 861 37.92 13.88 -16.98
CA ASN A 861 37.30 15.07 -17.54
C ASN A 861 37.90 16.32 -16.88
N LEU A 862 38.13 17.35 -17.69
CA LEU A 862 38.40 18.71 -17.25
C LEU A 862 37.16 19.57 -17.50
N TYR A 863 36.92 20.49 -16.59
CA TYR A 863 35.78 21.39 -16.56
C TYR A 863 36.30 22.82 -16.58
N ARG A 864 35.53 23.74 -17.17
CA ARG A 864 35.78 25.18 -17.14
C ARG A 864 34.45 25.89 -16.94
N VAL A 865 34.41 26.91 -16.08
CA VAL A 865 33.27 27.84 -16.04
C VAL A 865 33.60 29.05 -16.90
N ALA A 866 32.76 29.35 -17.88
CA ALA A 866 32.98 30.43 -18.83
C ALA A 866 31.78 31.38 -18.85
N GLU A 867 32.05 32.68 -19.04
CA GLU A 867 31.02 33.67 -19.37
C GLU A 867 30.41 33.38 -20.75
N THR A 868 29.14 33.77 -20.92
CA THR A 868 28.33 33.46 -22.11
C THR A 868 28.17 34.61 -23.08
#